data_AF-A0A7V9HVH6-F1
#
_entry.id   AF-A0A7V9HVH6-F1
#
_cell.length_a   1.000
_cell.length_b   1.000
_cell.length_c   1.000
_cell.angle_alpha   90.00
_cell.angle_beta   90.00
_cell.angle_gamma   90.00
#
_symmetry.space_group_name_H-M   'P 1'
#
loop_
_entity.id
_entity.type
_entity.pdbx_description
1 polymer ?
#
loop_
_entity_poly.entity_id
_entity_poly.type
_entity_poly.pdbx_seq_one_letter_code
_entity_poly.pdbx_strand_id
1 'polypeptide(L)'
;MKPTIYWIDRPGAGRIAVLARPRGDDWLESEIQGWREEGINVVVSLLTEPEERLLGLTLEAELCRSNGLAFINFPIEDCNVPLSSQATLQLVKELDALLSRGKTIGFHCRGGLGRSPLIASCVLMFSDKSAEESFQLVSDARGLPVPETPGQAEWGKSFAEELGSTVRYNSVPFFCLMDFGKTSATELAILIRSGEITAHRAAESSLGAAEELNETLNAFLEIDRSGALKRAESISGREGLLAGVPIAIKDNICVRGMQTSCGSRILGDYHPPYNATVIEKLLGAGAVIIGKTNCDEFAMGSSNENSAFGPVKNPWDLRRVPGGSSGGSAAAVAAGIVPVALGSDTGGSVRQPASLCGIVGLKPTYGRNSRYGLVAFASSLDQVGVFGRSVRDVATVLEVIAGRDPHDATTADVPVPNYNAELTGDIPGLRIGFPRTLFGEGLDGDVRTAVENAIDTYRDLGAEIVDVELPRAKYCIAVYYIIATAEASSNLARYDGVRYGFRAEDAPELRSMYRRTRDEGFGPEVKRRIMLGTYVLSAGYYDAYYRKAQQVRALLREDFRKAFGSCDAIITPTAPTPAFLLGEKVNDPLAMYLNDVYTVTANLAGVPGLSVPCGLSADRLPIGFQLLGPYWSESQLFKLADAYERAQPFTARPPIYAG
;
A
#
# COMPACT_ATOMS: atom_id res chain seq x y z
N MET A 1 -6.41 -26.54 -46.76
CA MET A 1 -5.67 -25.62 -47.65
C MET A 1 -5.00 -24.61 -46.72
N LYS A 2 -3.68 -24.41 -46.78
CA LYS A 2 -2.98 -23.61 -45.76
C LYS A 2 -3.36 -22.13 -45.86
N PRO A 3 -3.68 -21.46 -44.73
CA PRO A 3 -3.95 -20.02 -44.74
C PRO A 3 -2.68 -19.25 -45.12
N THR A 4 -2.84 -18.14 -45.84
CA THR A 4 -1.72 -17.24 -46.12
C THR A 4 -1.47 -16.36 -44.90
N ILE A 5 -0.29 -16.49 -44.30
CA ILE A 5 0.11 -15.79 -43.07
C ILE A 5 1.42 -15.04 -43.31
N TYR A 6 1.41 -13.74 -43.04
CA TYR A 6 2.60 -12.88 -43.12
C TYR A 6 3.15 -12.67 -41.72
N TRP A 7 4.19 -13.43 -41.38
CA TRP A 7 4.83 -13.38 -40.07
C TRP A 7 5.74 -12.17 -39.91
N ILE A 8 5.67 -11.52 -38.76
CA ILE A 8 6.55 -10.41 -38.40
C ILE A 8 7.28 -10.81 -37.12
N ASP A 9 8.60 -10.93 -37.21
CA ASP A 9 9.40 -11.42 -36.10
C ASP A 9 9.68 -10.31 -35.08
N ARG A 10 9.51 -10.67 -33.80
CA ARG A 10 9.82 -9.84 -32.63
C ARG A 10 10.76 -10.64 -31.71
N PRO A 11 12.05 -10.29 -31.61
CA PRO A 11 12.99 -11.03 -30.78
C PRO A 11 12.56 -11.02 -29.30
N GLY A 12 12.53 -12.19 -28.65
CA GLY A 12 12.30 -12.31 -27.20
C GLY A 12 10.85 -12.28 -26.72
N ALA A 13 9.85 -12.27 -27.62
CA ALA A 13 8.42 -12.30 -27.27
C ALA A 13 7.65 -13.27 -28.18
N GLY A 14 6.32 -13.38 -27.98
CA GLY A 14 5.40 -14.00 -28.92
C GLY A 14 5.42 -13.32 -30.30
N ARG A 15 4.85 -13.98 -31.31
CA ARG A 15 4.90 -13.51 -32.71
C ARG A 15 3.63 -12.77 -33.10
N ILE A 16 3.75 -11.81 -34.00
CA ILE A 16 2.59 -11.19 -34.65
C ILE A 16 2.53 -11.61 -36.12
N ALA A 17 1.33 -11.66 -36.67
CA ALA A 17 1.11 -11.96 -38.08
C ALA A 17 -0.02 -11.12 -38.66
N VAL A 18 0.13 -10.72 -39.92
CA VAL A 18 -1.00 -10.26 -40.72
C VAL A 18 -1.56 -11.47 -41.45
N LEU A 19 -2.84 -11.75 -41.24
CA LEU A 19 -3.54 -12.85 -41.90
C LEU A 19 -4.17 -12.32 -43.20
N ALA A 20 -4.20 -13.15 -44.23
CA ALA A 20 -5.02 -12.86 -45.40
C ALA A 20 -6.52 -12.79 -45.01
N ARG A 21 -7.32 -12.17 -45.89
CA ARG A 21 -8.78 -12.09 -45.70
C ARG A 21 -9.35 -13.49 -45.42
N PRO A 22 -10.10 -13.70 -44.32
CA PRO A 22 -10.72 -14.98 -44.03
C PRO A 22 -11.77 -15.34 -45.09
N ARG A 23 -11.91 -16.63 -45.34
CA ARG A 23 -12.97 -17.17 -46.21
C ARG A 23 -14.21 -17.40 -45.33
N GLY A 24 -15.31 -16.71 -45.63
CA GLY A 24 -16.56 -16.88 -44.90
C GLY A 24 -17.36 -18.10 -45.32
N ASP A 25 -18.55 -18.23 -44.74
CA ASP A 25 -19.53 -19.29 -44.98
C ASP A 25 -18.91 -20.69 -44.78
N ASP A 26 -19.10 -21.61 -45.73
CA ASP A 26 -18.70 -23.03 -45.65
C ASP A 26 -17.18 -23.26 -45.44
N TRP A 27 -16.36 -22.21 -45.58
CA TRP A 27 -14.90 -22.31 -45.46
C TRP A 27 -14.36 -21.79 -44.13
N LEU A 28 -15.17 -21.06 -43.36
CA LEU A 28 -14.72 -20.30 -42.18
C LEU A 28 -14.10 -21.19 -41.11
N GLU A 29 -14.75 -22.30 -40.79
CA GLU A 29 -14.25 -23.25 -39.79
C GLU A 29 -12.91 -23.87 -40.22
N SER A 30 -12.77 -24.21 -41.51
CA SER A 30 -11.52 -24.74 -42.06
C SER A 30 -10.37 -23.72 -42.03
N GLU A 31 -10.68 -22.43 -42.18
CA GLU A 31 -9.71 -21.33 -42.11
C GLU A 31 -9.22 -21.13 -40.67
N ILE A 32 -10.15 -21.09 -39.71
CA ILE A 32 -9.88 -20.94 -38.27
C ILE A 32 -9.02 -22.11 -37.75
N GLN A 33 -9.34 -23.34 -38.17
CA GLN A 33 -8.52 -24.51 -37.85
C GLN A 33 -7.10 -24.35 -38.42
N GLY A 34 -6.97 -23.86 -39.65
CA GLY A 34 -5.69 -23.57 -40.28
C GLY A 34 -4.84 -22.56 -39.48
N TRP A 35 -5.44 -21.47 -38.98
CA TRP A 35 -4.71 -20.50 -38.15
C TRP A 35 -4.20 -21.10 -36.85
N ARG A 36 -5.01 -21.94 -36.21
CA ARG A 36 -4.60 -22.66 -34.99
C ARG A 36 -3.45 -23.61 -35.26
N GLU A 37 -3.51 -24.37 -36.35
CA GLU A 37 -2.46 -25.33 -36.74
C GLU A 37 -1.13 -24.63 -37.05
N GLU A 38 -1.17 -23.41 -37.58
CA GLU A 38 0.01 -22.56 -37.81
C GLU A 38 0.45 -21.78 -36.54
N GLY A 39 -0.20 -22.01 -35.40
CA GLY A 39 0.23 -21.54 -34.07
C GLY A 39 -0.31 -20.18 -33.63
N ILE A 40 -1.31 -19.62 -34.30
CA ILE A 40 -2.04 -18.43 -33.83
C ILE A 40 -2.78 -18.77 -32.53
N ASN A 41 -2.77 -17.86 -31.55
CA ASN A 41 -3.51 -18.02 -30.30
C ASN A 41 -4.63 -16.99 -30.13
N VAL A 42 -4.44 -15.80 -30.71
CA VAL A 42 -5.36 -14.67 -30.61
C VAL A 42 -5.61 -14.14 -32.01
N VAL A 43 -6.88 -13.97 -32.37
CA VAL A 43 -7.32 -13.37 -33.63
C VAL A 43 -7.90 -12.00 -33.33
N VAL A 44 -7.38 -10.96 -33.98
CA VAL A 44 -7.89 -9.60 -33.92
C VAL A 44 -8.58 -9.30 -35.25
N SER A 45 -9.90 -9.22 -35.24
CA SER A 45 -10.71 -8.83 -36.39
C SER A 45 -10.90 -7.31 -36.41
N LEU A 46 -10.58 -6.71 -37.55
CA LEU A 46 -10.76 -5.27 -37.79
C LEU A 46 -12.00 -4.96 -38.64
N LEU A 47 -12.88 -5.95 -38.82
CA LEU A 47 -14.08 -5.83 -39.63
C LEU A 47 -15.18 -5.10 -38.87
N THR A 48 -15.92 -4.25 -39.58
CA THR A 48 -17.18 -3.71 -39.08
C THR A 48 -18.30 -4.75 -39.20
N GLU A 49 -19.34 -4.66 -38.36
CA GLU A 49 -20.50 -5.58 -38.42
C GLU A 49 -21.15 -5.68 -39.83
N PRO A 50 -21.28 -4.59 -40.62
CA PRO A 50 -21.71 -4.69 -42.01
C PRO A 50 -20.76 -5.51 -42.90
N GLU A 51 -19.45 -5.41 -42.68
CA GLU A 51 -18.46 -6.20 -43.41
C GLU A 51 -18.52 -7.67 -43.00
N GLU A 52 -18.65 -7.98 -41.72
CA GLU A 52 -18.80 -9.37 -41.25
C GLU A 52 -19.99 -10.05 -41.93
N ARG A 53 -21.15 -9.37 -42.02
CA ARG A 53 -22.33 -9.86 -42.74
C ARG A 53 -22.07 -10.06 -44.23
N LEU A 54 -21.45 -9.07 -44.88
CA LEU A 54 -21.16 -9.12 -46.31
C LEU A 54 -20.19 -10.26 -46.67
N LEU A 55 -19.28 -10.58 -45.76
CA LEU A 55 -18.19 -11.53 -45.97
C LEU A 55 -18.51 -12.95 -45.50
N GLY A 56 -19.68 -13.19 -44.91
CA GLY A 56 -20.04 -14.51 -44.36
C GLY A 56 -19.28 -14.86 -43.08
N LEU A 57 -18.92 -13.86 -42.26
CA LEU A 57 -18.07 -13.99 -41.06
C LEU A 57 -18.82 -13.77 -39.74
N THR A 58 -20.16 -13.78 -39.75
CA THR A 58 -20.98 -13.53 -38.56
C THR A 58 -20.78 -14.55 -37.43
N LEU A 59 -20.27 -15.75 -37.73
CA LEU A 59 -19.97 -16.80 -36.76
C LEU A 59 -18.48 -16.88 -36.37
N GLU A 60 -17.63 -15.99 -36.90
CA GLU A 60 -16.17 -16.08 -36.74
C GLU A 60 -15.74 -16.03 -35.27
N ALA A 61 -16.32 -15.11 -34.49
CA ALA A 61 -16.02 -14.99 -33.07
C ALA A 61 -16.36 -16.26 -32.26
N GLU A 62 -17.49 -16.90 -32.58
CA GLU A 62 -17.94 -18.12 -31.93
C GLU A 62 -17.05 -19.31 -32.33
N LEU A 63 -16.77 -19.45 -33.62
CA LEU A 63 -15.93 -20.51 -34.16
C LEU A 63 -14.47 -20.41 -33.70
N CYS A 64 -13.93 -19.20 -33.55
CA CYS A 64 -12.60 -19.01 -32.98
C CYS A 64 -12.54 -19.54 -31.55
N ARG A 65 -13.53 -19.18 -30.72
CA ARG A 65 -13.59 -19.62 -29.31
C ARG A 65 -13.80 -21.12 -29.19
N SER A 66 -14.68 -21.72 -30.00
CA SER A 66 -14.91 -23.17 -29.98
C SER A 66 -13.68 -23.95 -30.42
N ASN A 67 -12.82 -23.36 -31.26
CA ASN A 67 -11.55 -23.93 -31.68
C ASN A 67 -10.36 -23.55 -30.77
N GLY A 68 -10.58 -22.85 -29.65
CA GLY A 68 -9.54 -22.54 -28.66
C GLY A 68 -8.66 -21.33 -29.02
N LEU A 69 -9.11 -20.46 -29.92
CA LEU A 69 -8.50 -19.17 -30.20
C LEU A 69 -9.22 -18.08 -29.40
N ALA A 70 -8.47 -17.16 -28.81
CA ALA A 70 -9.05 -15.92 -28.31
C ALA A 70 -9.43 -15.03 -29.50
N PHE A 71 -10.53 -14.28 -29.38
CA PHE A 71 -11.03 -13.41 -30.45
C PHE A 71 -11.30 -12.01 -29.91
N ILE A 72 -10.71 -11.01 -30.54
CA ILE A 72 -10.85 -9.60 -30.21
C ILE A 72 -11.45 -8.90 -31.44
N ASN A 73 -12.54 -8.14 -31.23
CA ASN A 73 -13.13 -7.31 -32.28
C ASN A 73 -12.69 -5.85 -32.06
N PHE A 74 -12.04 -5.26 -33.06
CA PHE A 74 -11.60 -3.86 -33.05
C PHE A 74 -11.91 -3.22 -34.41
N PRO A 75 -13.18 -2.88 -34.68
CA PRO A 75 -13.62 -2.49 -36.01
C PRO A 75 -12.99 -1.16 -36.45
N ILE A 76 -12.46 -1.14 -37.68
CA ILE A 76 -11.98 0.07 -38.36
C ILE A 76 -12.76 0.16 -39.68
N GLU A 77 -13.04 1.36 -40.19
CA GLU A 77 -13.69 1.52 -41.50
C GLU A 77 -12.73 1.37 -42.70
N ASP A 78 -13.25 0.84 -43.82
CA ASP A 78 -12.72 0.92 -45.19
C ASP A 78 -11.48 1.81 -45.46
N CYS A 79 -10.24 1.34 -45.60
CA CYS A 79 -9.05 2.20 -45.85
C CYS A 79 -8.83 3.36 -44.85
N ASN A 80 -9.45 3.32 -43.68
CA ASN A 80 -9.42 4.37 -42.67
C ASN A 80 -8.40 4.03 -41.55
N VAL A 81 -8.32 4.92 -40.57
CA VAL A 81 -7.50 4.81 -39.36
C VAL A 81 -8.40 4.56 -38.13
N PRO A 82 -7.86 4.10 -36.99
CA PRO A 82 -8.65 3.99 -35.77
C PRO A 82 -9.28 5.32 -35.36
N LEU A 83 -10.54 5.25 -34.90
CA LEU A 83 -11.30 6.45 -34.48
C LEU A 83 -10.74 7.13 -33.23
N SER A 84 -9.91 6.43 -32.44
CA SER A 84 -9.34 6.93 -31.20
C SER A 84 -7.95 6.35 -30.96
N SER A 85 -6.97 7.23 -30.77
CA SER A 85 -5.62 6.87 -30.32
C SER A 85 -5.65 6.20 -28.95
N GLN A 86 -6.53 6.65 -28.04
CA GLN A 86 -6.68 6.06 -26.70
C GLN A 86 -7.22 4.62 -26.76
N ALA A 87 -8.23 4.36 -27.60
CA ALA A 87 -8.74 3.01 -27.80
C ALA A 87 -7.68 2.09 -28.43
N THR A 88 -6.89 2.62 -29.37
CA THR A 88 -5.78 1.88 -29.97
C THR A 88 -4.67 1.60 -28.98
N LEU A 89 -4.34 2.55 -28.10
CA LEU A 89 -3.38 2.36 -27.01
C LEU A 89 -3.85 1.25 -26.05
N GLN A 90 -5.14 1.23 -25.70
CA GLN A 90 -5.69 0.19 -24.84
C GLN A 90 -5.60 -1.20 -25.49
N LEU A 91 -5.97 -1.30 -26.77
CA LEU A 91 -5.82 -2.53 -27.54
C LEU A 91 -4.35 -2.98 -27.56
N VAL A 92 -3.44 -2.10 -27.95
CA VAL A 92 -2.03 -2.45 -28.09
C VAL A 92 -1.40 -2.87 -26.75
N LYS A 93 -1.80 -2.25 -25.62
CA LYS A 93 -1.42 -2.70 -24.27
C LYS A 93 -1.88 -4.12 -23.96
N GLU A 94 -3.15 -4.44 -24.28
CA GLU A 94 -3.69 -5.80 -24.10
C GLU A 94 -2.93 -6.83 -24.94
N LEU A 95 -2.65 -6.49 -26.21
CA LEU A 95 -1.93 -7.36 -27.13
C LEU A 95 -0.47 -7.55 -26.71
N ASP A 96 0.21 -6.52 -26.23
CA ASP A 96 1.59 -6.61 -25.74
C ASP A 96 1.71 -7.50 -24.50
N ALA A 97 0.75 -7.42 -23.58
CA ALA A 97 0.66 -8.31 -22.42
C ALA A 97 0.50 -9.78 -22.83
N LEU A 98 -0.27 -10.05 -23.90
CA LEU A 98 -0.43 -11.39 -24.46
C LEU A 98 0.85 -11.87 -25.15
N LEU A 99 1.47 -11.04 -25.99
CA LEU A 99 2.73 -11.35 -26.69
C LEU A 99 3.84 -11.72 -25.71
N SER A 100 3.93 -10.99 -24.61
CA SER A 100 4.96 -11.20 -23.60
C SER A 100 4.77 -12.47 -22.76
N ARG A 101 3.56 -13.07 -22.79
CA ARG A 101 3.30 -14.42 -22.27
C ARG A 101 3.55 -15.51 -23.34
N GLY A 102 4.23 -15.15 -24.42
CA GLY A 102 4.54 -16.04 -25.54
C GLY A 102 3.34 -16.34 -26.44
N LYS A 103 2.26 -15.55 -26.40
CA LYS A 103 1.11 -15.74 -27.29
C LYS A 103 1.39 -15.20 -28.68
N THR A 104 0.84 -15.86 -29.68
CA THR A 104 0.93 -15.48 -31.09
C THR A 104 -0.37 -14.80 -31.52
N ILE A 105 -0.27 -13.62 -32.14
CA ILE A 105 -1.42 -12.76 -32.48
C ILE A 105 -1.54 -12.59 -34.00
N GLY A 106 -2.72 -12.88 -34.55
CA GLY A 106 -3.04 -12.67 -35.96
C GLY A 106 -4.03 -11.53 -36.17
N PHE A 107 -3.75 -10.62 -37.10
CA PHE A 107 -4.62 -9.50 -37.47
C PHE A 107 -5.23 -9.72 -38.84
N HIS A 108 -6.54 -9.57 -39.01
CA HIS A 108 -7.19 -9.66 -40.32
C HIS A 108 -8.26 -8.57 -40.53
N CYS A 109 -8.48 -8.25 -41.79
CA CYS A 109 -9.48 -7.29 -42.26
C CYS A 109 -9.94 -7.66 -43.67
N ARG A 110 -10.81 -6.84 -44.27
CA ARG A 110 -11.21 -7.01 -45.66
C ARG A 110 -9.98 -6.84 -46.58
N GLY A 111 -9.67 -7.90 -47.34
CA GLY A 111 -8.58 -7.90 -48.33
C GLY A 111 -7.15 -7.97 -47.76
N GLY A 112 -6.97 -8.00 -46.44
CA GLY A 112 -5.65 -7.94 -45.81
C GLY A 112 -4.89 -6.64 -46.11
N LEU A 113 -5.57 -5.58 -46.54
CA LEU A 113 -5.00 -4.31 -47.01
C LEU A 113 -5.23 -3.19 -45.99
N GLY A 114 -4.20 -2.36 -45.79
CA GLY A 114 -4.21 -1.10 -45.05
C GLY A 114 -4.26 -1.20 -43.52
N ARG A 115 -5.30 -1.81 -42.93
CA ARG A 115 -5.59 -1.66 -41.49
C ARG A 115 -4.92 -2.70 -40.58
N SER A 116 -4.91 -3.98 -40.96
CA SER A 116 -4.17 -5.01 -40.22
C SER A 116 -2.68 -4.71 -40.11
N PRO A 117 -1.99 -4.28 -41.20
CA PRO A 117 -0.60 -3.86 -41.15
C PRO A 117 -0.38 -2.62 -40.27
N LEU A 118 -1.32 -1.67 -40.29
CA LEU A 118 -1.26 -0.47 -39.45
C LEU A 118 -1.30 -0.84 -37.96
N ILE A 119 -2.27 -1.66 -37.53
CA ILE A 119 -2.37 -2.10 -36.13
C ILE A 119 -1.16 -2.97 -35.72
N ALA A 120 -0.70 -3.86 -36.60
CA ALA A 120 0.53 -4.61 -36.34
C ALA A 120 1.74 -3.67 -36.13
N SER A 121 1.81 -2.57 -36.90
CA SER A 121 2.86 -1.55 -36.74
C SER A 121 2.69 -0.80 -35.41
N CYS A 122 1.47 -0.47 -34.98
CA CYS A 122 1.22 0.14 -33.67
C CYS A 122 1.71 -0.73 -32.50
N VAL A 123 1.56 -2.05 -32.60
CA VAL A 123 2.10 -3.00 -31.60
C VAL A 123 3.62 -2.96 -31.56
N LEU A 124 4.28 -2.84 -32.72
CA LEU A 124 5.74 -2.67 -32.78
C LEU A 124 6.18 -1.32 -32.23
N MET A 125 5.45 -0.23 -32.50
CA MET A 125 5.75 1.10 -31.97
C MET A 125 5.69 1.12 -30.43
N PHE A 126 4.71 0.43 -29.85
CA PHE A 126 4.61 0.26 -28.40
C PHE A 126 5.76 -0.57 -27.81
N SER A 127 6.41 -1.39 -28.63
CA SER A 127 7.56 -2.22 -28.27
C SER A 127 8.91 -1.50 -28.45
N ASP A 128 8.91 -0.17 -28.38
CA ASP A 128 10.07 0.71 -28.50
C ASP A 128 10.74 0.75 -29.89
N LYS A 129 9.94 0.60 -30.96
CA LYS A 129 10.38 0.86 -32.34
C LYS A 129 9.86 2.20 -32.83
N SER A 130 10.64 2.87 -33.68
CA SER A 130 10.13 4.08 -34.34
C SER A 130 8.95 3.75 -35.27
N ALA A 131 8.16 4.75 -35.63
CA ALA A 131 7.09 4.58 -36.60
C ALA A 131 7.66 4.04 -37.93
N GLU A 132 8.76 4.63 -38.40
CA GLU A 132 9.44 4.23 -39.64
C GLU A 132 9.94 2.79 -39.59
N GLU A 133 10.57 2.36 -38.49
CA GLU A 133 11.07 0.99 -38.34
C GLU A 133 9.92 -0.02 -38.28
N SER A 134 8.87 0.31 -37.54
CA SER A 134 7.68 -0.53 -37.41
C SER A 134 7.00 -0.74 -38.75
N PHE A 135 6.81 0.33 -39.52
CA PHE A 135 6.25 0.27 -40.86
C PHE A 135 7.11 -0.55 -41.81
N GLN A 136 8.44 -0.38 -41.76
CA GLN A 136 9.36 -1.13 -42.61
C GLN A 136 9.29 -2.63 -42.32
N LEU A 137 9.30 -3.05 -41.05
CA LEU A 137 9.22 -4.47 -40.67
C LEU A 137 7.94 -5.15 -41.17
N VAL A 138 6.80 -4.46 -41.05
CA VAL A 138 5.53 -4.99 -41.54
C VAL A 138 5.47 -4.97 -43.07
N SER A 139 6.09 -3.97 -43.71
CA SER A 139 6.21 -3.89 -45.15
C SER A 139 7.05 -5.04 -45.72
N ASP A 140 8.20 -5.32 -45.11
CA ASP A 140 9.11 -6.41 -45.49
C ASP A 140 8.44 -7.78 -45.34
N ALA A 141 7.70 -7.98 -44.25
CA ALA A 141 6.96 -9.22 -44.00
C ALA A 141 5.85 -9.49 -45.04
N ARG A 142 5.23 -8.44 -45.58
CA ARG A 142 4.11 -8.55 -46.53
C ARG A 142 4.53 -8.43 -48.00
N GLY A 143 5.67 -7.82 -48.29
CA GLY A 143 6.07 -7.44 -49.65
C GLY A 143 5.21 -6.33 -50.26
N LEU A 144 4.54 -5.51 -49.43
CA LEU A 144 3.69 -4.38 -49.83
C LEU A 144 4.01 -3.16 -48.97
N PRO A 145 3.87 -1.93 -49.51
CA PRO A 145 4.14 -0.71 -48.73
C PRO A 145 3.20 -0.61 -47.53
N VAL A 146 3.74 -0.22 -46.38
CA VAL A 146 2.99 0.09 -45.16
C VAL A 146 3.52 1.42 -44.62
N PRO A 147 2.66 2.38 -44.25
CA PRO A 147 1.21 2.40 -44.47
C PRO A 147 0.84 2.56 -45.94
N GLU A 148 -0.39 2.18 -46.29
CA GLU A 148 -0.84 2.14 -47.69
C GLU A 148 -1.47 3.48 -48.13
N THR A 149 -1.87 4.34 -47.19
CA THR A 149 -2.43 5.68 -47.48
C THR A 149 -1.71 6.80 -46.72
N PRO A 150 -1.70 8.04 -47.24
CA PRO A 150 -1.16 9.20 -46.51
C PRO A 150 -1.83 9.41 -45.14
N GLY A 151 -3.14 9.20 -45.04
CA GLY A 151 -3.87 9.34 -43.76
C GLY A 151 -3.42 8.33 -42.71
N GLN A 152 -3.09 7.10 -43.10
CA GLN A 152 -2.53 6.10 -42.19
C GLN A 152 -1.09 6.44 -41.77
N ALA A 153 -0.29 7.01 -42.67
CA ALA A 153 1.06 7.47 -42.36
C ALA A 153 1.06 8.63 -41.37
N GLU A 154 0.18 9.61 -41.57
CA GLU A 154 0.01 10.74 -40.66
C GLU A 154 -0.51 10.27 -39.29
N TRP A 155 -1.56 9.45 -39.28
CA TRP A 155 -2.15 8.95 -38.04
C TRP A 155 -1.17 8.07 -37.25
N GLY A 156 -0.45 7.16 -37.89
CA GLY A 156 0.50 6.29 -37.20
C GLY A 156 1.72 7.05 -36.66
N LYS A 157 2.16 8.12 -37.32
CA LYS A 157 3.19 9.04 -36.78
C LYS A 157 2.67 9.80 -35.57
N SER A 158 1.46 10.37 -35.67
CA SER A 158 0.81 11.05 -34.54
C SER A 158 0.62 10.10 -33.35
N PHE A 159 0.23 8.85 -33.59
CA PHE A 159 0.13 7.82 -32.57
C PHE A 159 1.49 7.49 -31.93
N ALA A 160 2.57 7.42 -32.72
CA ALA A 160 3.92 7.20 -32.20
C ALA A 160 4.44 8.40 -31.37
N GLU A 161 4.07 9.63 -31.73
CA GLU A 161 4.38 10.84 -30.95
C GLU A 161 3.58 10.90 -29.63
N GLU A 162 2.29 10.53 -29.68
CA GLU A 162 1.46 10.34 -28.49
C GLU A 162 2.00 9.22 -27.60
N LEU A 163 2.47 8.11 -28.18
CA LEU A 163 3.22 7.08 -27.46
C LEU A 163 4.48 7.67 -26.85
N GLY A 164 5.31 8.40 -27.59
CA GLY A 164 6.54 8.99 -27.06
C GLY A 164 6.33 10.02 -25.95
N SER A 165 5.23 10.76 -25.96
CA SER A 165 4.85 11.71 -24.89
C SER A 165 4.19 11.01 -23.69
N THR A 166 3.39 9.97 -23.92
CA THR A 166 2.78 9.12 -22.89
C THR A 166 3.79 8.17 -22.25
N VAL A 167 4.80 7.71 -22.99
CA VAL A 167 5.93 6.87 -22.55
C VAL A 167 7.01 7.72 -21.87
N ARG A 168 7.13 9.03 -22.14
CA ARG A 168 7.96 9.94 -21.32
C ARG A 168 7.32 10.33 -19.99
N TYR A 169 5.99 10.19 -19.85
CA TYR A 169 5.29 10.32 -18.56
C TYR A 169 5.08 8.96 -17.86
N ASN A 170 5.09 7.85 -18.61
CA ASN A 170 5.00 6.47 -18.10
C ASN A 170 6.27 5.68 -18.44
N SER A 171 7.45 6.26 -18.29
CA SER A 171 8.73 5.59 -18.57
C SER A 171 9.09 4.57 -17.48
N VAL A 172 8.17 3.68 -17.18
CA VAL A 172 8.50 2.33 -16.71
C VAL A 172 7.90 1.41 -17.75
N PRO A 173 8.68 0.66 -18.55
CA PRO A 173 8.11 -0.46 -19.28
C PRO A 173 7.41 -1.35 -18.24
N PHE A 174 6.14 -1.69 -18.49
CA PHE A 174 5.34 -2.59 -17.64
C PHE A 174 6.04 -3.95 -17.39
N PHE A 175 7.11 -4.22 -18.15
CA PHE A 175 8.13 -5.22 -17.84
C PHE A 175 8.95 -4.83 -16.61
N CYS A 176 8.38 -5.23 -15.48
CA CYS A 176 9.01 -5.45 -14.18
C CYS A 176 8.87 -4.31 -13.18
N LEU A 177 7.62 -3.89 -12.91
CA LEU A 177 7.27 -3.50 -11.55
C LEU A 177 7.78 -4.60 -10.61
N MET A 178 8.54 -4.21 -9.59
CA MET A 178 8.95 -5.16 -8.59
C MET A 178 7.74 -5.58 -7.79
N ASP A 179 7.45 -6.88 -7.88
CA ASP A 179 6.47 -7.49 -7.01
C ASP A 179 7.10 -7.63 -5.62
N PHE A 180 6.92 -6.60 -4.78
CA PHE A 180 7.36 -6.66 -3.38
C PHE A 180 6.71 -7.83 -2.64
N GLY A 181 5.66 -8.42 -3.23
CA GLY A 181 5.02 -9.73 -3.04
C GLY A 181 5.97 -10.89 -2.83
N LYS A 182 7.03 -10.88 -3.62
CA LYS A 182 8.01 -11.94 -3.75
C LYS A 182 9.39 -11.49 -3.30
N THR A 183 9.65 -10.19 -3.29
CA THR A 183 10.93 -9.61 -2.86
C THR A 183 10.71 -8.74 -1.63
N SER A 184 11.12 -9.26 -0.47
CA SER A 184 11.10 -8.51 0.80
C SER A 184 12.02 -7.30 0.77
N ALA A 185 11.85 -6.34 1.70
CA ALA A 185 12.77 -5.21 1.83
C ALA A 185 14.22 -5.68 2.07
N THR A 186 14.36 -6.72 2.88
CA THR A 186 15.67 -7.27 3.25
C THR A 186 16.35 -7.96 2.07
N GLU A 187 15.62 -8.74 1.28
CA GLU A 187 16.12 -9.34 0.03
C GLU A 187 16.43 -8.27 -1.01
N LEU A 188 15.58 -7.25 -1.15
CA LEU A 188 15.82 -6.15 -2.07
C LEU A 188 17.15 -5.44 -1.78
N ALA A 189 17.44 -5.16 -0.51
CA ALA A 189 18.72 -4.58 -0.12
C ALA A 189 19.91 -5.50 -0.47
N ILE A 190 19.75 -6.83 -0.37
CA ILE A 190 20.77 -7.80 -0.79
C ILE A 190 20.99 -7.72 -2.31
N LEU A 191 19.92 -7.76 -3.11
CA LEU A 191 19.97 -7.71 -4.57
C LEU A 191 20.56 -6.39 -5.09
N ILE A 192 20.30 -5.28 -4.38
CA ILE A 192 20.88 -3.97 -4.70
C ILE A 192 22.38 -3.96 -4.40
N ARG A 193 22.80 -4.54 -3.27
CA ARG A 193 24.23 -4.64 -2.92
C ARG A 193 24.99 -5.58 -3.84
N SER A 194 24.38 -6.67 -4.32
CA SER A 194 25.01 -7.59 -5.28
C SER A 194 25.05 -7.02 -6.71
N GLY A 195 24.30 -5.95 -6.98
CA GLY A 195 24.20 -5.34 -8.30
C GLY A 195 23.22 -6.04 -9.26
N GLU A 196 22.47 -7.03 -8.77
CA GLU A 196 21.42 -7.72 -9.54
C GLU A 196 20.24 -6.80 -9.86
N ILE A 197 19.95 -5.85 -8.96
CA ILE A 197 18.95 -4.80 -9.13
C ILE A 197 19.60 -3.45 -8.78
N THR A 198 19.17 -2.36 -9.40
CA THR A 198 19.65 -1.02 -9.02
C THR A 198 18.67 -0.35 -8.06
N ALA A 199 19.19 0.47 -7.14
CA ALA A 199 18.34 1.31 -6.28
C ALA A 199 17.44 2.24 -7.11
N HIS A 200 17.93 2.73 -8.26
CA HIS A 200 17.13 3.54 -9.19
C HIS A 200 15.89 2.77 -9.67
N ARG A 201 16.07 1.54 -10.17
CA ARG A 201 14.96 0.69 -10.62
C ARG A 201 13.97 0.40 -9.49
N ALA A 202 14.46 0.21 -8.27
CA ALA A 202 13.59 0.00 -7.11
C ALA A 202 12.74 1.22 -6.77
N ALA A 203 13.36 2.40 -6.73
CA ALA A 203 12.67 3.66 -6.51
C ALA A 203 11.67 3.94 -7.63
N GLU A 204 12.08 3.81 -8.88
CA GLU A 204 11.24 4.03 -10.06
C GLU A 204 10.01 3.12 -10.08
N SER A 205 10.17 1.83 -9.76
CA SER A 205 9.05 0.90 -9.62
C SER A 205 8.06 1.34 -8.55
N SER A 206 8.54 1.79 -7.39
CA SER A 206 7.67 2.20 -6.28
C SER A 206 6.98 3.53 -6.57
N LEU A 207 7.67 4.46 -7.23
CA LEU A 207 7.14 5.76 -7.64
C LEU A 207 6.05 5.59 -8.71
N GLY A 208 6.29 4.75 -9.72
CA GLY A 208 5.28 4.44 -10.74
C GLY A 208 4.03 3.81 -10.13
N ALA A 209 4.20 2.82 -9.25
CA ALA A 209 3.10 2.20 -8.53
C ALA A 209 2.35 3.19 -7.62
N ALA A 210 3.07 4.10 -6.96
CA ALA A 210 2.47 5.14 -6.13
C ALA A 210 1.61 6.08 -7.00
N GLU A 211 2.15 6.59 -8.09
CA GLU A 211 1.44 7.51 -9.00
C GLU A 211 0.20 6.87 -9.61
N GLU A 212 0.30 5.62 -10.08
CA GLU A 212 -0.81 4.88 -10.68
C GLU A 212 -1.94 4.59 -9.68
N LEU A 213 -1.61 4.07 -8.50
CA LEU A 213 -2.61 3.60 -7.55
C LEU A 213 -3.14 4.72 -6.64
N ASN A 214 -2.46 5.87 -6.54
CA ASN A 214 -2.87 6.91 -5.60
C ASN A 214 -4.20 7.57 -5.97
N GLU A 215 -4.53 7.69 -7.26
CA GLU A 215 -5.87 8.17 -7.68
C GLU A 215 -7.00 7.28 -7.14
N THR A 216 -6.72 5.97 -7.02
CA THR A 216 -7.68 4.99 -6.53
C THR A 216 -7.71 4.92 -5.00
N LEU A 217 -6.52 4.82 -4.38
CA LEU A 217 -6.35 4.53 -2.95
C LEU A 217 -6.25 5.76 -2.06
N ASN A 218 -5.79 6.89 -2.59
CA ASN A 218 -5.46 8.12 -1.84
C ASN A 218 -4.46 7.87 -0.69
N ALA A 219 -3.52 6.94 -0.88
CA ALA A 219 -2.55 6.50 0.12
C ALA A 219 -1.43 7.53 0.38
N PHE A 220 -1.13 8.41 -0.57
CA PHE A 220 -0.08 9.44 -0.52
C PHE A 220 -0.67 10.85 -0.62
N LEU A 221 -0.14 11.76 0.20
CA LEU A 221 -0.39 13.19 0.10
C LEU A 221 0.67 13.89 -0.75
N GLU A 222 1.89 13.34 -0.76
CA GLU A 222 3.01 13.82 -1.55
C GLU A 222 3.82 12.62 -2.05
N ILE A 223 4.19 12.62 -3.33
CA ILE A 223 5.10 11.64 -3.95
C ILE A 223 6.33 12.42 -4.43
N ASP A 224 7.51 12.11 -3.91
CA ASP A 224 8.75 12.85 -4.20
C ASP A 224 9.61 12.11 -5.24
N ARG A 225 9.13 12.09 -6.48
CA ARG A 225 9.83 11.41 -7.59
C ARG A 225 11.26 11.94 -7.77
N SER A 226 11.45 13.26 -7.78
CA SER A 226 12.75 13.88 -8.03
C SER A 226 13.75 13.58 -6.92
N GLY A 227 13.36 13.77 -5.65
CA GLY A 227 14.23 13.50 -4.51
C GLY A 227 14.53 12.02 -4.35
N ALA A 228 13.55 11.14 -4.55
CA ALA A 228 13.72 9.69 -4.46
C ALA A 228 14.70 9.15 -5.53
N LEU A 229 14.56 9.54 -6.79
CA LEU A 229 15.47 9.09 -7.86
C LEU A 229 16.89 9.61 -7.67
N LYS A 230 17.05 10.90 -7.35
CA LYS A 230 18.35 11.50 -7.03
C LYS A 230 19.02 10.81 -5.85
N ARG A 231 18.23 10.44 -4.83
CA ARG A 231 18.71 9.70 -3.68
C ARG A 231 19.16 8.29 -4.08
N ALA A 232 18.35 7.58 -4.87
CA ALA A 232 18.65 6.25 -5.36
C ALA A 232 19.97 6.19 -6.16
N GLU A 233 20.23 7.18 -7.01
CA GLU A 233 21.52 7.33 -7.71
C GLU A 233 22.70 7.46 -6.74
N SER A 234 22.52 8.23 -5.65
CA SER A 234 23.57 8.48 -4.65
C SER A 234 23.91 7.30 -3.73
N ILE A 235 23.08 6.24 -3.75
CA ILE A 235 23.23 5.05 -2.89
C ILE A 235 23.99 3.91 -3.61
N SER A 236 24.23 4.00 -4.91
CA SER A 236 24.96 2.97 -5.67
C SER A 236 26.29 2.58 -4.97
N GLY A 237 26.44 1.30 -4.61
CA GLY A 237 27.63 0.77 -3.92
C GLY A 237 27.72 1.07 -2.41
N ARG A 238 26.70 1.64 -1.76
CA ARG A 238 26.70 1.84 -0.30
C ARG A 238 26.30 0.58 0.46
N GLU A 239 26.92 0.40 1.63
CA GLU A 239 26.58 -0.64 2.60
C GLU A 239 25.50 -0.12 3.56
N GLY A 240 24.54 -0.97 3.91
CA GLY A 240 23.45 -0.63 4.83
C GLY A 240 22.32 -1.66 4.77
N LEU A 241 21.63 -1.88 5.91
CA LEU A 241 20.54 -2.86 6.00
C LEU A 241 19.35 -2.52 5.09
N LEU A 242 19.19 -1.23 4.74
CA LEU A 242 18.11 -0.73 3.90
C LEU A 242 18.64 0.00 2.65
N ALA A 243 19.86 -0.29 2.22
CA ALA A 243 20.48 0.36 1.07
C ALA A 243 19.62 0.21 -0.19
N GLY A 244 19.10 1.34 -0.69
CA GLY A 244 18.28 1.42 -1.89
C GLY A 244 16.83 0.97 -1.73
N VAL A 245 16.41 0.60 -0.51
CA VAL A 245 15.05 0.16 -0.23
C VAL A 245 14.08 1.35 -0.27
N PRO A 246 13.01 1.29 -1.10
CA PRO A 246 11.93 2.29 -1.11
C PRO A 246 11.08 2.22 0.16
N ILE A 247 10.81 3.36 0.79
CA ILE A 247 10.03 3.45 2.04
C ILE A 247 9.04 4.61 1.96
N ALA A 248 7.82 4.37 2.42
CA ALA A 248 6.79 5.41 2.57
C ALA A 248 6.71 5.90 4.03
N ILE A 249 6.48 7.20 4.24
CA ILE A 249 6.54 7.84 5.56
C ILE A 249 5.21 8.50 5.89
N LYS A 250 4.56 8.15 7.00
CA LYS A 250 3.35 8.85 7.47
C LYS A 250 3.56 10.35 7.57
N ASP A 251 2.59 11.10 7.08
CA ASP A 251 2.70 12.56 6.94
C ASP A 251 2.76 13.34 8.26
N ASN A 252 2.62 12.68 9.42
CA ASN A 252 2.89 13.30 10.72
C ASN A 252 4.33 13.10 11.23
N ILE A 253 5.22 12.58 10.39
CA ILE A 253 6.66 12.45 10.66
C ILE A 253 7.40 13.46 9.76
N CYS A 254 8.18 14.35 10.36
CA CYS A 254 8.88 15.41 9.64
C CYS A 254 10.02 14.85 8.77
N VAL A 255 9.97 15.16 7.49
CA VAL A 255 11.06 14.95 6.53
C VAL A 255 11.44 16.32 5.98
N ARG A 256 12.72 16.69 6.09
CA ARG A 256 13.23 18.00 5.68
C ARG A 256 12.96 18.21 4.19
N GLY A 257 12.30 19.32 3.87
CA GLY A 257 12.06 19.73 2.48
C GLY A 257 10.86 19.08 1.80
N MET A 258 10.19 18.12 2.45
CA MET A 258 8.87 17.62 2.03
C MET A 258 7.78 18.28 2.87
N GLN A 259 6.57 18.39 2.35
CA GLN A 259 5.45 18.92 3.11
C GLN A 259 5.14 17.98 4.29
N THR A 260 4.72 18.55 5.42
CA THR A 260 4.23 17.78 6.58
C THR A 260 2.91 18.40 7.02
N SER A 261 1.80 17.90 6.49
CA SER A 261 0.46 18.44 6.72
C SER A 261 -0.28 17.76 7.87
N CYS A 262 0.17 16.57 8.29
CA CYS A 262 -0.53 15.70 9.25
C CYS A 262 -1.98 15.40 8.85
N GLY A 263 -2.28 15.35 7.55
CA GLY A 263 -3.66 15.21 7.07
C GLY A 263 -4.56 16.41 7.38
N SER A 264 -3.99 17.57 7.72
CA SER A 264 -4.71 18.77 8.17
C SER A 264 -4.47 19.97 7.27
N ARG A 265 -5.49 20.82 7.15
CA ARG A 265 -5.37 22.12 6.48
C ARG A 265 -4.65 23.16 7.35
N ILE A 266 -4.64 23.00 8.68
CA ILE A 266 -4.02 24.01 9.56
C ILE A 266 -2.50 24.12 9.37
N LEU A 267 -1.87 23.08 8.85
CA LEU A 267 -0.45 23.09 8.57
C LEU A 267 -0.11 23.72 7.22
N GLY A 268 -1.12 24.03 6.38
CA GLY A 268 -0.92 24.71 5.10
C GLY A 268 0.26 24.13 4.32
N ASP A 269 1.13 25.01 3.83
CA ASP A 269 2.35 24.66 3.10
C ASP A 269 3.58 24.43 4.02
N TYR A 270 3.39 23.84 5.21
CA TYR A 270 4.48 23.66 6.16
C TYR A 270 5.49 22.60 5.69
N HIS A 271 6.72 23.07 5.46
CA HIS A 271 7.90 22.25 5.18
C HIS A 271 8.84 22.32 6.39
N PRO A 272 9.04 21.22 7.16
CA PRO A 272 9.86 21.26 8.35
C PRO A 272 11.33 21.52 8.00
N PRO A 273 12.05 22.38 8.75
CA PRO A 273 13.45 22.69 8.47
C PRO A 273 14.42 21.60 8.97
N TYR A 274 13.92 20.44 9.39
CA TYR A 274 14.67 19.35 10.01
C TYR A 274 14.03 18.00 9.68
N ASN A 275 14.82 16.93 9.79
CA ASN A 275 14.31 15.57 9.76
C ASN A 275 13.99 15.11 11.19
N ALA A 276 12.96 14.27 11.32
CA ALA A 276 12.80 13.45 12.51
C ALA A 276 14.00 12.51 12.69
N THR A 277 14.31 12.11 13.92
CA THR A 277 15.48 11.25 14.19
C THR A 277 15.37 9.90 13.49
N VAL A 278 14.16 9.33 13.42
CA VAL A 278 13.92 8.07 12.67
C VAL A 278 14.22 8.23 11.18
N ILE A 279 14.01 9.42 10.62
CA ILE A 279 14.30 9.73 9.21
C ILE A 279 15.81 9.87 9.00
N GLU A 280 16.53 10.55 9.90
CA GLU A 280 18.00 10.60 9.84
C GLU A 280 18.62 9.19 9.88
N LYS A 281 18.09 8.30 10.74
CA LYS A 281 18.54 6.91 10.82
C LYS A 281 18.25 6.11 9.55
N LEU A 282 17.04 6.24 8.98
CA LEU A 282 16.68 5.60 7.71
C LEU A 282 17.58 6.07 6.56
N LEU A 283 17.81 7.38 6.45
CA LEU A 283 18.71 7.95 5.45
C LEU A 283 20.17 7.52 5.72
N GLY A 284 20.59 7.42 6.97
CA GLY A 284 21.90 6.86 7.34
C GLY A 284 22.07 5.41 6.87
N ALA A 285 21.02 4.60 6.96
CA ALA A 285 21.01 3.20 6.53
C ALA A 285 20.80 2.99 5.01
N GLY A 286 20.75 4.08 4.24
CA GLY A 286 20.67 4.03 2.78
C GLY A 286 19.26 3.87 2.21
N ALA A 287 18.20 4.05 3.01
CA ALA A 287 16.84 4.00 2.49
C ALA A 287 16.53 5.14 1.49
N VAL A 288 15.53 4.91 0.63
CA VAL A 288 14.98 5.87 -0.32
C VAL A 288 13.54 6.18 0.09
N ILE A 289 13.28 7.41 0.55
CA ILE A 289 11.93 7.85 0.87
C ILE A 289 11.22 8.20 -0.43
N ILE A 290 10.06 7.59 -0.69
CA ILE A 290 9.30 7.83 -1.93
C ILE A 290 8.22 8.90 -1.79
N GLY A 291 7.75 9.18 -0.58
CA GLY A 291 6.60 10.07 -0.38
C GLY A 291 6.06 10.09 1.05
N LYS A 292 5.12 11.02 1.27
CA LYS A 292 4.37 11.21 2.51
C LYS A 292 3.01 10.54 2.41
N THR A 293 2.72 9.58 3.27
CA THR A 293 1.44 8.85 3.25
C THR A 293 0.35 9.59 3.99
N ASN A 294 -0.87 9.50 3.47
CA ASN A 294 -2.08 10.06 4.06
C ASN A 294 -2.37 9.42 5.45
N CYS A 295 -3.06 10.19 6.30
CA CYS A 295 -3.39 9.82 7.68
C CYS A 295 -4.68 10.52 8.14
N ASP A 296 -5.34 10.00 9.19
CA ASP A 296 -6.34 10.81 9.89
C ASP A 296 -5.68 12.10 10.41
N GLU A 297 -6.42 13.20 10.34
CA GLU A 297 -5.94 14.52 10.77
C GLU A 297 -5.32 14.46 12.17
N PHE A 298 -4.05 14.89 12.30
CA PHE A 298 -3.25 14.84 13.53
C PHE A 298 -3.22 13.46 14.21
N ALA A 299 -3.28 12.39 13.42
CA ALA A 299 -3.34 11.01 13.88
C ALA A 299 -4.61 10.66 14.70
N MET A 300 -5.68 11.46 14.58
CA MET A 300 -6.89 11.34 15.39
C MET A 300 -8.03 10.63 14.64
N GLY A 301 -8.00 9.29 14.63
CA GLY A 301 -9.04 8.45 14.04
C GLY A 301 -8.62 7.00 13.92
N SER A 302 -9.57 6.15 13.51
CA SER A 302 -9.40 4.70 13.37
C SER A 302 -9.85 4.20 11.99
N SER A 303 -9.95 5.09 11.00
CA SER A 303 -10.42 4.77 9.64
C SER A 303 -9.75 5.52 8.50
N ASN A 304 -8.94 6.55 8.79
CA ASN A 304 -8.39 7.49 7.82
C ASN A 304 -9.42 8.40 7.12
N GLU A 305 -10.66 8.42 7.58
CA GLU A 305 -11.72 9.27 7.00
C GLU A 305 -11.63 10.73 7.44
N ASN A 306 -10.93 11.02 8.55
CA ASN A 306 -10.78 12.38 9.04
C ASN A 306 -9.70 13.17 8.30
N SER A 307 -8.99 12.58 7.33
CA SER A 307 -8.03 13.34 6.51
C SER A 307 -8.72 14.49 5.79
N ALA A 308 -8.17 15.69 5.92
CA ALA A 308 -8.70 16.88 5.24
C ALA A 308 -8.52 16.84 3.71
N PHE A 309 -7.81 15.82 3.21
CA PHE A 309 -7.53 15.54 1.79
C PHE A 309 -8.31 14.32 1.28
N GLY A 310 -9.30 13.86 2.04
CA GLY A 310 -10.17 12.74 1.67
C GLY A 310 -9.69 11.38 2.21
N PRO A 311 -10.60 10.40 2.24
CA PRO A 311 -10.34 9.10 2.85
C PRO A 311 -9.32 8.29 2.06
N VAL A 312 -8.51 7.52 2.77
CA VAL A 312 -7.76 6.40 2.16
C VAL A 312 -8.70 5.22 2.00
N LYS A 313 -8.57 4.46 0.91
CA LYS A 313 -9.37 3.25 0.67
C LYS A 313 -8.56 1.98 0.93
N ASN A 314 -9.22 0.93 1.39
CA ASN A 314 -8.58 -0.36 1.61
C ASN A 314 -8.29 -1.07 0.27
N PRO A 315 -7.05 -1.52 -0.01
CA PRO A 315 -6.74 -2.26 -1.23
C PRO A 315 -7.55 -3.56 -1.41
N TRP A 316 -8.04 -4.17 -0.31
CA TRP A 316 -8.85 -5.39 -0.34
C TRP A 316 -10.30 -5.17 -0.80
N ASP A 317 -10.86 -3.99 -0.53
CA ASP A 317 -12.19 -3.55 -0.96
C ASP A 317 -12.24 -2.02 -0.87
N LEU A 318 -12.35 -1.35 -2.03
CA LEU A 318 -12.31 0.11 -2.12
C LEU A 318 -13.48 0.81 -1.40
N ARG A 319 -14.51 0.07 -0.97
CA ARG A 319 -15.63 0.60 -0.18
C ARG A 319 -15.34 0.59 1.31
N ARG A 320 -14.22 -0.01 1.74
CA ARG A 320 -13.87 -0.23 3.16
C ARG A 320 -12.68 0.62 3.58
N VAL A 321 -12.61 0.85 4.89
CA VAL A 321 -11.53 1.61 5.52
C VAL A 321 -10.25 0.76 5.56
N PRO A 322 -9.05 1.36 5.40
CA PRO A 322 -7.77 0.69 5.66
C PRO A 322 -7.44 0.66 7.15
N GLY A 323 -8.33 1.16 8.01
CA GLY A 323 -8.03 1.45 9.41
C GLY A 323 -7.40 2.84 9.59
N GLY A 324 -7.06 3.20 10.82
CA GLY A 324 -6.49 4.50 11.12
C GLY A 324 -5.67 4.56 12.41
N SER A 325 -4.82 5.56 12.58
CA SER A 325 -4.66 6.73 11.71
C SER A 325 -3.55 6.63 10.66
N SER A 326 -2.82 5.53 10.59
CA SER A 326 -1.77 5.32 9.57
C SER A 326 -2.31 4.55 8.35
N GLY A 327 -3.52 4.86 7.90
CA GLY A 327 -4.21 4.12 6.84
C GLY A 327 -3.47 4.18 5.51
N GLY A 328 -2.91 5.33 5.13
CA GLY A 328 -2.10 5.46 3.91
C GLY A 328 -0.83 4.60 3.94
N SER A 329 -0.15 4.53 5.08
CA SER A 329 1.04 3.69 5.26
C SER A 329 0.70 2.20 5.10
N ALA A 330 -0.40 1.76 5.70
CA ALA A 330 -0.86 0.38 5.61
C ALA A 330 -1.33 0.02 4.19
N ALA A 331 -2.12 0.89 3.56
CA ALA A 331 -2.59 0.71 2.19
C ALA A 331 -1.43 0.63 1.19
N ALA A 332 -0.42 1.49 1.33
CA ALA A 332 0.75 1.48 0.44
C ALA A 332 1.55 0.17 0.52
N VAL A 333 1.73 -0.38 1.72
CA VAL A 333 2.43 -1.67 1.92
C VAL A 333 1.57 -2.84 1.42
N ALA A 334 0.27 -2.85 1.76
CA ALA A 334 -0.64 -3.92 1.35
C ALA A 334 -0.85 -3.98 -0.16
N ALA A 335 -0.93 -2.82 -0.83
CA ALA A 335 -1.03 -2.72 -2.27
C ALA A 335 0.31 -2.97 -3.01
N GLY A 336 1.40 -3.31 -2.31
CA GLY A 336 2.68 -3.59 -2.95
C GLY A 336 3.35 -2.36 -3.59
N ILE A 337 2.99 -1.15 -3.17
CA ILE A 337 3.64 0.09 -3.64
C ILE A 337 5.03 0.23 -3.03
N VAL A 338 5.17 -0.16 -1.76
CA VAL A 338 6.46 -0.23 -1.04
C VAL A 338 6.54 -1.49 -0.21
N PRO A 339 7.75 -2.03 0.05
CA PRO A 339 7.90 -3.19 0.91
C PRO A 339 7.71 -2.85 2.40
N VAL A 340 8.00 -1.62 2.82
CA VAL A 340 7.87 -1.13 4.20
C VAL A 340 7.44 0.32 4.28
N ALA A 341 6.80 0.69 5.39
CA ALA A 341 6.43 2.07 5.68
C ALA A 341 6.55 2.40 7.18
N LEU A 342 6.74 3.68 7.50
CA LEU A 342 6.63 4.17 8.89
C LEU A 342 5.24 4.73 9.16
N GLY A 343 4.72 4.41 10.34
CA GLY A 343 3.51 4.99 10.91
C GLY A 343 3.74 5.51 12.32
N SER A 344 2.65 5.90 12.98
CA SER A 344 2.65 6.25 14.41
C SER A 344 1.44 5.64 15.11
N ASP A 345 1.64 5.13 16.32
CA ASP A 345 0.65 4.39 17.11
C ASP A 345 0.48 5.04 18.48
N THR A 346 -0.66 5.72 18.67
CA THR A 346 -1.05 6.35 19.95
C THR A 346 -2.04 5.49 20.73
N GLY A 347 -2.91 4.75 20.03
CA GLY A 347 -3.91 3.85 20.61
C GLY A 347 -4.18 2.59 19.79
N GLY A 348 -3.32 2.26 18.83
CA GLY A 348 -3.55 1.21 17.82
C GLY A 348 -3.26 1.62 16.39
N SER A 349 -2.86 2.88 16.19
CA SER A 349 -2.80 3.48 14.85
C SER A 349 -1.72 2.93 13.90
N VAL A 350 -0.94 1.92 14.31
CA VAL A 350 -0.16 1.07 13.40
C VAL A 350 -0.73 -0.35 13.35
N ARG A 351 -1.01 -0.96 14.51
CA ARG A 351 -1.48 -2.35 14.57
C ARG A 351 -2.84 -2.54 13.92
N GLN A 352 -3.81 -1.67 14.19
CA GLN A 352 -5.16 -1.79 13.64
C GLN A 352 -5.16 -1.66 12.11
N PRO A 353 -4.51 -0.65 11.48
CA PRO A 353 -4.37 -0.63 10.03
C PRO A 353 -3.66 -1.87 9.47
N ALA A 354 -2.64 -2.40 10.16
CA ALA A 354 -1.94 -3.59 9.72
C ALA A 354 -2.87 -4.82 9.66
N SER A 355 -3.71 -5.00 10.70
CA SER A 355 -4.74 -6.04 10.72
C SER A 355 -5.76 -5.88 9.60
N LEU A 356 -6.25 -4.65 9.37
CA LEU A 356 -7.31 -4.38 8.39
C LEU A 356 -6.81 -4.46 6.94
N CYS A 357 -5.51 -4.28 6.72
CA CYS A 357 -4.87 -4.38 5.40
C CYS A 357 -4.10 -5.69 5.17
N GLY A 358 -4.06 -6.60 6.16
CA GLY A 358 -3.45 -7.92 6.01
C GLY A 358 -1.94 -7.91 5.89
N ILE A 359 -1.28 -7.08 6.71
CA ILE A 359 0.18 -6.90 6.74
C ILE A 359 0.68 -6.92 8.19
N VAL A 360 2.00 -6.94 8.37
CA VAL A 360 2.63 -6.91 9.70
C VAL A 360 2.78 -5.46 10.16
N GLY A 361 2.44 -5.19 11.42
CA GLY A 361 2.52 -3.86 12.01
C GLY A 361 3.02 -3.88 13.45
N LEU A 362 4.10 -3.16 13.73
CA LEU A 362 4.70 -3.07 15.06
C LEU A 362 4.54 -1.67 15.66
N LYS A 363 4.05 -1.63 16.89
CA LYS A 363 4.35 -0.55 17.83
C LYS A 363 5.42 -1.03 18.82
N PRO A 364 6.64 -0.49 18.82
CA PRO A 364 7.67 -0.93 19.77
C PRO A 364 7.38 -0.39 21.17
N THR A 365 8.24 -0.74 22.13
CA THR A 365 8.16 -0.24 23.51
C THR A 365 8.17 1.30 23.52
N TYR A 366 7.39 1.91 24.41
CA TYR A 366 7.46 3.37 24.59
C TYR A 366 8.88 3.76 25.03
N GLY A 367 9.52 4.66 24.28
CA GLY A 367 10.94 5.02 24.45
C GLY A 367 11.94 4.21 23.62
N ARG A 368 11.52 3.21 22.83
CA ARG A 368 12.41 2.46 21.91
C ARG A 368 12.84 3.29 20.70
N ASN A 369 11.88 3.95 20.07
CA ASN A 369 12.11 4.88 18.97
C ASN A 369 12.01 6.32 19.50
N SER A 370 12.76 7.22 18.88
CA SER A 370 12.66 8.65 19.15
C SER A 370 11.35 9.23 18.61
N ARG A 371 10.79 10.18 19.35
CA ARG A 371 9.64 11.00 18.98
C ARG A 371 10.06 12.39 18.52
N TYR A 372 11.36 12.70 18.45
CA TYR A 372 11.83 13.95 17.86
C TYR A 372 11.46 14.02 16.37
N GLY A 373 10.71 15.05 16.00
CA GLY A 373 10.14 15.22 14.65
C GLY A 373 8.93 14.35 14.34
N LEU A 374 8.40 13.58 15.29
CA LEU A 374 7.02 13.11 15.25
C LEU A 374 6.11 14.26 15.72
N VAL A 375 5.14 14.64 14.90
CA VAL A 375 4.15 15.64 15.29
C VAL A 375 3.27 15.06 16.39
N ALA A 376 3.42 15.61 17.59
CA ALA A 376 2.83 15.05 18.81
C ALA A 376 1.31 15.10 18.81
N PHE A 377 0.68 13.95 19.09
CA PHE A 377 -0.71 13.84 19.49
C PHE A 377 -0.74 13.70 21.02
N ALA A 378 -0.44 12.54 21.57
CA ALA A 378 -0.41 12.29 23.01
C ALA A 378 0.98 11.81 23.41
N SER A 379 1.81 12.74 23.87
CA SER A 379 3.24 12.54 24.11
C SER A 379 3.58 11.35 25.01
N SER A 380 2.72 10.97 25.96
CA SER A 380 2.94 9.83 26.84
C SER A 380 2.51 8.48 26.25
N LEU A 381 1.98 8.47 25.02
CA LEU A 381 1.40 7.31 24.34
C LEU A 381 1.98 7.09 22.94
N ASP A 382 2.30 8.18 22.24
CA ASP A 382 2.81 8.18 20.88
C ASP A 382 4.08 7.35 20.75
N GLN A 383 4.14 6.53 19.70
CA GLN A 383 5.37 5.90 19.28
C GLN A 383 5.42 5.74 17.75
N VAL A 384 6.58 6.00 17.14
CA VAL A 384 6.81 5.66 15.72
C VAL A 384 6.82 4.14 15.58
N GLY A 385 6.00 3.61 14.68
CA GLY A 385 5.88 2.19 14.40
C GLY A 385 6.22 1.87 12.94
N VAL A 386 6.24 0.58 12.64
CA VAL A 386 6.71 0.05 11.36
C VAL A 386 5.65 -0.85 10.76
N PHE A 387 5.45 -0.73 9.45
CA PHE A 387 4.70 -1.66 8.63
C PHE A 387 5.62 -2.40 7.68
N GLY A 388 5.32 -3.67 7.44
CA GLY A 388 6.02 -4.49 6.45
C GLY A 388 5.16 -5.68 6.04
N ARG A 389 5.55 -6.35 4.97
CA ARG A 389 4.83 -7.53 4.47
C ARG A 389 5.31 -8.84 5.11
N SER A 390 6.45 -8.78 5.81
CA SER A 390 7.00 -9.89 6.58
C SER A 390 7.45 -9.44 7.97
N VAL A 391 7.52 -10.37 8.92
CA VAL A 391 8.08 -10.14 10.25
C VAL A 391 9.53 -9.67 10.16
N ARG A 392 10.30 -10.26 9.24
CA ARG A 392 11.70 -9.91 8.98
C ARG A 392 11.88 -8.45 8.57
N ASP A 393 11.08 -7.96 7.64
CA ASP A 393 11.20 -6.57 7.18
C ASP A 393 10.90 -5.57 8.30
N VAL A 394 9.89 -5.86 9.12
CA VAL A 394 9.55 -5.04 10.29
C VAL A 394 10.68 -5.04 11.32
N ALA A 395 11.31 -6.19 11.56
CA ALA A 395 12.47 -6.33 12.44
C ALA A 395 13.68 -5.53 11.94
N THR A 396 14.01 -5.63 10.65
CA THR A 396 15.12 -4.90 10.02
C THR A 396 14.92 -3.38 10.12
N VAL A 397 13.72 -2.88 9.83
CA VAL A 397 13.47 -1.43 9.92
C VAL A 397 13.51 -0.97 11.39
N LEU A 398 12.98 -1.74 12.34
CA LEU A 398 13.07 -1.40 13.75
C LEU A 398 14.54 -1.32 14.21
N GLU A 399 15.37 -2.27 13.81
CA GLU A 399 16.81 -2.30 14.14
C GLU A 399 17.50 -1.00 13.72
N VAL A 400 17.14 -0.47 12.54
CA VAL A 400 17.69 0.78 12.01
C VAL A 400 17.22 2.01 12.79
N ILE A 401 15.92 2.14 13.09
CA ILE A 401 15.36 3.38 13.63
C ILE A 401 15.39 3.47 15.16
N ALA A 402 15.54 2.34 15.85
CA ALA A 402 15.54 2.24 17.29
C ALA A 402 16.80 2.81 17.96
N GLY A 403 16.69 3.09 19.25
CA GLY A 403 17.81 3.48 20.11
C GLY A 403 17.77 4.94 20.54
N ARG A 404 18.60 5.23 21.55
CA ARG A 404 18.68 6.52 22.24
C ARG A 404 18.86 7.69 21.28
N ASP A 405 18.22 8.80 21.62
CA ASP A 405 18.32 10.06 20.92
C ASP A 405 18.51 11.22 21.90
N PRO A 406 19.59 12.01 21.80
CA PRO A 406 19.79 13.18 22.66
C PRO A 406 18.72 14.28 22.49
N HIS A 407 17.97 14.28 21.37
CA HIS A 407 16.87 15.23 21.15
C HIS A 407 15.54 14.80 21.78
N ASP A 408 15.44 13.57 22.29
CA ASP A 408 14.25 13.04 22.96
C ASP A 408 14.61 12.43 24.32
N ALA A 409 14.32 13.20 25.38
CA ALA A 409 14.55 12.81 26.76
C ALA A 409 13.73 11.59 27.23
N THR A 410 12.80 11.09 26.42
CA THR A 410 12.00 9.89 26.71
C THR A 410 12.51 8.63 26.02
N THR A 411 13.51 8.75 25.16
CA THR A 411 14.20 7.55 24.65
C THR A 411 14.96 6.87 25.79
N ALA A 412 14.81 5.55 25.88
CA ALA A 412 15.45 4.77 26.92
C ALA A 412 16.90 4.47 26.57
N ASP A 413 17.76 4.42 27.59
CA ASP A 413 19.15 3.99 27.46
C ASP A 413 19.23 2.45 27.48
N VAL A 414 18.61 1.83 26.48
CA VAL A 414 18.54 0.38 26.31
C VAL A 414 19.16 0.04 24.95
N PRO A 415 20.15 -0.88 24.90
CA PRO A 415 20.74 -1.33 23.64
C PRO A 415 19.68 -1.82 22.65
N VAL A 416 19.93 -1.62 21.36
CA VAL A 416 19.11 -2.17 20.29
C VAL A 416 19.64 -3.57 19.97
N PRO A 417 18.85 -4.64 20.18
CA PRO A 417 19.22 -5.99 19.76
C PRO A 417 19.36 -6.09 18.24
N ASN A 418 20.13 -7.07 17.78
CA ASN A 418 20.06 -7.53 16.39
C ASN A 418 18.78 -8.37 16.25
N TYR A 419 17.68 -7.73 15.86
CA TYR A 419 16.37 -8.41 15.81
C TYR A 419 16.34 -9.49 14.74
N ASN A 420 17.11 -9.33 13.65
CA ASN A 420 17.19 -10.33 12.59
C ASN A 420 17.79 -11.65 13.07
N ALA A 421 18.77 -11.60 13.97
CA ALA A 421 19.37 -12.80 14.55
C ALA A 421 18.39 -13.61 15.43
N GLU A 422 17.33 -12.96 15.92
CA GLU A 422 16.32 -13.56 16.79
C GLU A 422 15.18 -14.26 16.03
N LEU A 423 15.13 -14.08 14.70
CA LEU A 423 14.18 -14.75 13.77
C LEU A 423 14.54 -16.22 13.55
N THR A 424 14.52 -16.97 14.65
CA THR A 424 14.90 -18.39 14.71
C THR A 424 13.72 -19.32 14.56
N GLY A 425 12.49 -18.83 14.79
CA GLY A 425 11.26 -19.63 14.84
C GLY A 425 11.21 -20.64 16.00
N ASP A 426 12.19 -20.64 16.91
CA ASP A 426 12.33 -21.63 17.98
C ASP A 426 11.50 -21.23 19.21
N ILE A 427 10.27 -21.75 19.30
CA ILE A 427 9.31 -21.38 20.34
C ILE A 427 8.85 -22.49 21.30
N PRO A 428 9.31 -23.77 21.22
CA PRO A 428 8.97 -24.76 22.24
C PRO A 428 9.25 -24.29 23.67
N GLY A 429 8.26 -24.45 24.55
CA GLY A 429 8.34 -24.07 25.97
C GLY A 429 8.15 -22.58 26.27
N LEU A 430 7.97 -21.72 25.27
CA LEU A 430 7.53 -20.34 25.51
C LEU A 430 6.07 -20.33 25.92
N ARG A 431 5.72 -19.47 26.88
CA ARG A 431 4.35 -19.36 27.41
C ARG A 431 3.63 -18.17 26.79
N ILE A 432 2.53 -18.42 26.08
CA ILE A 432 1.68 -17.36 25.50
C ILE A 432 0.43 -17.22 26.37
N GLY A 433 0.27 -16.05 26.98
CA GLY A 433 -0.86 -15.66 27.79
C GLY A 433 -2.11 -15.42 26.93
N PHE A 434 -3.21 -16.08 27.30
CA PHE A 434 -4.50 -15.97 26.64
C PHE A 434 -5.55 -15.36 27.59
N PRO A 435 -5.90 -14.06 27.43
CA PRO A 435 -6.88 -13.40 28.27
C PRO A 435 -8.29 -13.70 27.79
N ARG A 436 -8.82 -14.88 28.13
CA ARG A 436 -10.14 -15.39 27.68
C ARG A 436 -11.28 -14.40 27.88
N THR A 437 -11.25 -13.60 28.95
CA THR A 437 -12.28 -12.60 29.25
C THR A 437 -12.39 -11.50 28.20
N LEU A 438 -11.36 -11.31 27.36
CA LEU A 438 -11.38 -10.35 26.27
C LEU A 438 -12.04 -10.92 25.01
N PHE A 439 -12.22 -12.24 24.92
CA PHE A 439 -12.87 -12.91 23.80
C PHE A 439 -14.39 -13.00 24.06
N GLY A 440 -15.00 -11.86 24.38
CA GLY A 440 -16.40 -11.76 24.80
C GLY A 440 -17.35 -11.22 23.73
N GLU A 441 -18.45 -10.61 24.19
CA GLU A 441 -19.40 -9.90 23.33
C GLU A 441 -18.73 -8.74 22.58
N GLY A 442 -19.12 -8.52 21.32
CA GLY A 442 -18.56 -7.49 20.45
C GLY A 442 -17.34 -7.92 19.62
N LEU A 443 -16.83 -9.14 19.82
CA LEU A 443 -15.85 -9.76 18.92
C LEU A 443 -16.58 -10.50 17.79
N ASP A 444 -16.26 -10.15 16.54
CA ASP A 444 -16.75 -10.82 15.35
C ASP A 444 -16.41 -12.32 15.32
N GLY A 445 -17.31 -13.14 14.77
CA GLY A 445 -17.18 -14.60 14.76
C GLY A 445 -16.01 -15.10 13.91
N ASP A 446 -15.77 -14.47 12.75
CA ASP A 446 -14.65 -14.83 11.88
C ASP A 446 -13.32 -14.44 12.54
N VAL A 447 -13.29 -13.26 13.17
CA VAL A 447 -12.11 -12.80 13.92
C VAL A 447 -11.79 -13.75 15.07
N ARG A 448 -12.79 -14.11 15.88
CA ARG A 448 -12.63 -15.09 16.96
C ARG A 448 -12.02 -16.39 16.43
N THR A 449 -12.64 -16.96 15.41
CA THR A 449 -12.24 -18.25 14.84
C THR A 449 -10.81 -18.20 14.31
N ALA A 450 -10.45 -17.15 13.56
CA ALA A 450 -9.10 -17.00 13.01
C ALA A 450 -8.03 -16.85 14.10
N VAL A 451 -8.32 -16.11 15.18
CA VAL A 451 -7.37 -15.94 16.30
C VAL A 451 -7.26 -17.20 17.15
N GLU A 452 -8.36 -17.92 17.38
CA GLU A 452 -8.33 -19.23 18.06
C GLU A 452 -7.52 -20.26 17.26
N ASN A 453 -7.67 -20.30 15.93
CA ASN A 453 -6.84 -21.14 15.05
C ASN A 453 -5.35 -20.75 15.12
N ALA A 454 -5.04 -19.45 15.27
CA ALA A 454 -3.66 -19.01 15.45
C ALA A 454 -3.09 -19.48 16.79
N ILE A 455 -3.89 -19.46 17.87
CA ILE A 455 -3.53 -20.02 19.18
C ILE A 455 -3.26 -21.53 19.06
N ASP A 456 -4.07 -22.27 18.32
CA ASP A 456 -3.85 -23.70 18.05
C ASP A 456 -2.55 -23.94 17.27
N THR A 457 -2.25 -23.11 16.27
CA THR A 457 -0.97 -23.17 15.56
C THR A 457 0.22 -22.99 16.51
N TYR A 458 0.13 -22.07 17.47
CA TYR A 458 1.20 -21.91 18.48
C TYR A 458 1.35 -23.14 19.38
N ARG A 459 0.24 -23.83 19.74
CA ARG A 459 0.30 -25.10 20.47
C ARG A 459 1.02 -26.17 19.65
N ASP A 460 0.69 -26.29 18.38
CA ASP A 460 1.30 -27.27 17.46
C ASP A 460 2.80 -27.02 17.28
N LEU A 461 3.23 -25.75 17.34
CA LEU A 461 4.63 -25.34 17.31
C LEU A 461 5.35 -25.50 18.67
N GLY A 462 4.66 -25.97 19.71
CA GLY A 462 5.23 -26.29 21.02
C GLY A 462 5.20 -25.17 22.06
N ALA A 463 4.50 -24.06 21.80
CA ALA A 463 4.28 -23.04 22.82
C ALA A 463 3.19 -23.47 23.81
N GLU A 464 3.35 -23.11 25.07
CA GLU A 464 2.38 -23.35 26.13
C GLU A 464 1.36 -22.19 26.18
N ILE A 465 0.08 -22.50 26.02
CA ILE A 465 -0.98 -21.48 26.15
C ILE A 465 -1.46 -21.45 27.60
N VAL A 466 -1.25 -20.31 28.27
CA VAL A 466 -1.60 -20.12 29.69
C VAL A 466 -2.68 -19.05 29.84
N ASP A 467 -3.64 -19.29 30.72
CA ASP A 467 -4.68 -18.29 30.97
C ASP A 467 -4.12 -17.11 31.80
N VAL A 468 -4.42 -15.88 31.38
CA VAL A 468 -4.01 -14.66 32.08
C VAL A 468 -5.19 -13.71 32.24
N GLU A 469 -5.12 -12.79 33.21
CA GLU A 469 -6.18 -11.82 33.46
C GLU A 469 -5.71 -10.39 33.23
N LEU A 470 -6.56 -9.60 32.57
CA LEU A 470 -6.41 -8.15 32.43
C LEU A 470 -7.70 -7.47 32.93
N PRO A 471 -7.99 -7.53 34.25
CA PRO A 471 -9.31 -7.23 34.81
C PRO A 471 -9.76 -5.78 34.56
N ARG A 472 -8.82 -4.85 34.38
CA ARG A 472 -9.11 -3.42 34.14
C ARG A 472 -9.17 -3.06 32.66
N ALA A 473 -8.94 -4.01 31.74
CA ALA A 473 -9.00 -3.76 30.30
C ALA A 473 -10.34 -3.12 29.87
N LYS A 474 -11.45 -3.46 30.52
CA LYS A 474 -12.77 -2.83 30.28
C LYS A 474 -12.81 -1.30 30.44
N TYR A 475 -11.85 -0.71 31.16
CA TYR A 475 -11.75 0.75 31.33
C TYR A 475 -10.83 1.42 30.30
N CYS A 476 -10.14 0.65 29.45
CA CYS A 476 -9.02 1.14 28.65
C CYS A 476 -9.44 2.24 27.66
N ILE A 477 -10.59 2.10 26.98
CA ILE A 477 -11.11 3.11 26.06
C ILE A 477 -11.33 4.43 26.80
N ALA A 478 -12.08 4.42 27.91
CA ALA A 478 -12.34 5.64 28.68
C ALA A 478 -11.05 6.31 29.19
N VAL A 479 -10.11 5.52 29.72
CA VAL A 479 -8.82 6.02 30.22
C VAL A 479 -7.98 6.61 29.09
N TYR A 480 -7.92 5.93 27.94
CA TYR A 480 -7.21 6.39 26.76
C TYR A 480 -7.76 7.72 26.26
N TYR A 481 -9.07 7.84 26.05
CA TYR A 481 -9.66 9.07 25.53
C TYR A 481 -9.48 10.25 26.47
N ILE A 482 -9.52 10.06 27.79
CA ILE A 482 -9.22 11.16 28.74
C ILE A 482 -7.76 11.62 28.61
N ILE A 483 -6.81 10.68 28.61
CA ILE A 483 -5.37 11.02 28.57
C ILE A 483 -5.00 11.61 27.21
N ALA A 484 -5.38 10.93 26.13
CA ALA A 484 -5.01 11.32 24.78
C ALA A 484 -5.59 12.70 24.43
N THR A 485 -6.85 12.98 24.76
CA THR A 485 -7.44 14.29 24.47
C THR A 485 -6.85 15.41 25.33
N ALA A 486 -6.58 15.16 26.61
CA ALA A 486 -5.88 16.11 27.48
C ALA A 486 -4.54 16.52 26.87
N GLU A 487 -3.70 15.55 26.54
CA GLU A 487 -2.38 15.82 25.94
C GLU A 487 -2.49 16.47 24.56
N ALA A 488 -3.43 16.03 23.72
CA ALA A 488 -3.71 16.63 22.41
C ALA A 488 -4.02 18.12 22.53
N SER A 489 -4.90 18.50 23.47
CA SER A 489 -5.32 19.90 23.64
C SER A 489 -4.15 20.82 23.98
N SER A 490 -3.17 20.31 24.73
CA SER A 490 -1.92 21.02 25.03
C SER A 490 -0.97 21.01 23.83
N ASN A 491 -0.73 19.84 23.22
CA ASN A 491 0.22 19.69 22.13
C ASN A 491 -0.15 20.51 20.89
N LEU A 492 -1.44 20.54 20.55
CA LEU A 492 -1.99 21.27 19.42
C LEU A 492 -2.20 22.77 19.70
N ALA A 493 -1.93 23.26 20.91
CA ALA A 493 -2.02 24.68 21.22
C ALA A 493 -1.04 25.54 20.39
N ARG A 494 0.05 24.93 19.89
CA ARG A 494 1.09 25.59 19.08
C ARG A 494 0.65 25.99 17.67
N TYR A 495 -0.44 25.41 17.16
CA TYR A 495 -0.96 25.70 15.82
C TYR A 495 -1.88 26.90 15.91
N ASP A 496 -1.30 28.05 15.58
CA ASP A 496 -1.81 29.37 15.95
C ASP A 496 -1.73 30.38 14.79
N GLY A 497 -1.13 29.99 13.65
CA GLY A 497 -0.95 30.82 12.45
C GLY A 497 0.12 31.90 12.57
N VAL A 498 0.93 31.90 13.64
CA VAL A 498 1.95 32.95 13.87
C VAL A 498 3.29 32.58 13.25
N ARG A 499 3.82 31.41 13.57
CA ARG A 499 5.17 31.00 13.14
C ARG A 499 5.19 30.18 11.85
N TYR A 500 4.13 29.41 11.61
CA TYR A 500 4.02 28.49 10.48
C TYR A 500 2.57 28.04 10.32
N GLY A 501 2.28 27.42 9.17
CA GLY A 501 0.98 26.87 8.85
C GLY A 501 -0.02 27.90 8.34
N PHE A 502 -1.26 27.48 8.25
CA PHE A 502 -2.39 28.30 7.86
C PHE A 502 -2.61 29.45 8.85
N ARG A 503 -3.00 30.62 8.33
CA ARG A 503 -3.46 31.77 9.10
C ARG A 503 -4.71 32.31 8.44
N ALA A 504 -5.79 32.46 9.21
CA ALA A 504 -7.02 33.04 8.69
C ALA A 504 -6.80 34.48 8.21
N GLU A 505 -7.38 34.81 7.07
CA GLU A 505 -7.45 36.17 6.53
C GLU A 505 -8.56 36.97 7.24
N ASP A 506 -8.53 38.30 7.14
CA ASP A 506 -9.55 39.20 7.71
C ASP A 506 -9.81 39.04 9.21
N ALA A 507 -8.74 38.86 9.99
CA ALA A 507 -8.79 38.81 11.45
C ALA A 507 -8.23 40.11 12.07
N PRO A 508 -9.08 41.09 12.43
CA PRO A 508 -8.62 42.44 12.80
C PRO A 508 -7.90 42.50 14.16
N GLU A 509 -8.00 41.47 15.00
CA GLU A 509 -7.41 41.43 16.33
C GLU A 509 -6.78 40.05 16.60
N LEU A 510 -5.77 40.00 17.47
CA LEU A 510 -5.04 38.76 17.76
C LEU A 510 -5.96 37.61 18.23
N ARG A 511 -6.99 37.93 19.03
CA ARG A 511 -7.94 36.94 19.52
C ARG A 511 -8.81 36.36 18.41
N SER A 512 -9.24 37.17 17.44
CA SER A 512 -10.01 36.69 16.30
C SER A 512 -9.12 35.89 15.36
N MET A 513 -7.85 36.29 15.18
CA MET A 513 -6.87 35.55 14.38
C MET A 513 -6.68 34.12 14.92
N TYR A 514 -6.41 33.95 16.22
CA TYR A 514 -6.26 32.62 16.80
C TYR A 514 -7.51 31.75 16.67
N ARG A 515 -8.68 32.32 16.96
CA ARG A 515 -9.95 31.58 16.91
C ARG A 515 -10.27 31.12 15.50
N ARG A 516 -10.22 32.02 14.53
CA ARG A 516 -10.52 31.72 13.12
C ARG A 516 -9.52 30.77 12.52
N THR A 517 -8.22 30.99 12.72
CA THR A 517 -7.17 30.10 12.22
C THR A 517 -7.38 28.66 12.68
N ARG A 518 -7.71 28.47 13.97
CA ARG A 518 -7.94 27.14 14.54
C ARG A 518 -9.27 26.55 14.12
N ASP A 519 -10.33 27.35 14.05
CA ASP A 519 -11.66 26.86 13.66
C ASP A 519 -11.73 26.46 12.18
N GLU A 520 -11.14 27.27 11.30
CA GLU A 520 -11.07 27.04 9.85
C GLU A 520 -10.02 25.97 9.48
N GLY A 521 -8.92 25.90 10.25
CA GLY A 521 -7.81 24.99 9.97
C GLY A 521 -7.97 23.57 10.50
N PHE A 522 -8.58 23.38 11.67
CA PHE A 522 -8.79 22.04 12.25
C PHE A 522 -10.12 21.44 11.83
N GLY A 523 -10.10 20.15 11.48
CA GLY A 523 -11.30 19.37 11.22
C GLY A 523 -12.09 19.00 12.49
N PRO A 524 -13.30 18.43 12.31
CA PRO A 524 -14.26 18.25 13.41
C PRO A 524 -13.76 17.36 14.55
N GLU A 525 -13.12 16.23 14.25
CA GLU A 525 -12.63 15.30 15.28
C GLU A 525 -11.49 15.91 16.10
N VAL A 526 -10.58 16.64 15.45
CA VAL A 526 -9.50 17.35 16.14
C VAL A 526 -10.07 18.42 17.07
N LYS A 527 -11.04 19.22 16.60
CA LYS A 527 -11.75 20.21 17.44
C LYS A 527 -12.45 19.55 18.62
N ARG A 528 -13.14 18.42 18.40
CA ARG A 528 -13.81 17.65 19.47
C ARG A 528 -12.83 17.23 20.56
N ARG A 529 -11.66 16.68 20.17
CA ARG A 529 -10.62 16.24 21.11
C ARG A 529 -9.95 17.40 21.83
N ILE A 530 -9.73 18.54 21.17
CA ILE A 530 -9.24 19.76 21.83
C ILE A 530 -10.25 20.25 22.89
N MET A 531 -11.54 20.30 22.56
CA MET A 531 -12.58 20.73 23.49
C MET A 531 -12.68 19.80 24.70
N LEU A 532 -12.69 18.48 24.49
CA LEU A 532 -12.69 17.51 25.59
C LEU A 532 -11.42 17.62 26.44
N GLY A 533 -10.27 17.74 25.80
CA GLY A 533 -8.96 17.86 26.47
C GLY A 533 -8.86 19.10 27.36
N THR A 534 -9.28 20.26 26.86
CA THR A 534 -9.30 21.49 27.65
C THR A 534 -10.29 21.40 28.82
N TYR A 535 -11.42 20.71 28.65
CA TYR A 535 -12.37 20.45 29.74
C TYR A 535 -11.77 19.56 30.83
N VAL A 536 -11.19 18.40 30.48
CA VAL A 536 -10.65 17.45 31.48
C VAL A 536 -9.39 17.97 32.18
N LEU A 537 -8.73 18.98 31.63
CA LEU A 537 -7.61 19.69 32.26
C LEU A 537 -8.03 20.94 33.06
N SER A 538 -9.29 21.37 32.95
CA SER A 538 -9.75 22.60 33.59
C SER A 538 -9.78 22.49 35.12
N ALA A 539 -9.57 23.62 35.79
CA ALA A 539 -9.63 23.69 37.25
C ALA A 539 -11.00 23.22 37.76
N GLY A 540 -10.99 22.35 38.77
CA GLY A 540 -12.20 21.69 39.30
C GLY A 540 -12.51 20.32 38.67
N TYR A 541 -12.05 20.06 37.44
CA TYR A 541 -12.27 18.78 36.75
C TYR A 541 -10.99 17.93 36.59
N TYR A 542 -9.81 18.55 36.65
CA TYR A 542 -8.51 17.88 36.55
C TYR A 542 -8.39 16.61 37.43
N ASP A 543 -8.71 16.73 38.72
CA ASP A 543 -8.58 15.63 39.67
C ASP A 543 -9.56 14.47 39.36
N ALA A 544 -10.78 14.81 38.94
CA ALA A 544 -11.83 13.84 38.65
C ALA A 544 -11.62 13.10 37.33
N TYR A 545 -11.00 13.75 36.34
CA TYR A 545 -10.77 13.17 35.01
C TYR A 545 -9.30 12.79 34.79
N TYR A 546 -8.42 13.76 34.51
CA TYR A 546 -7.05 13.46 34.08
C TYR A 546 -6.23 12.74 35.14
N ARG A 547 -6.24 13.23 36.40
CA ARG A 547 -5.53 12.55 37.50
C ARG A 547 -6.08 11.15 37.73
N LYS A 548 -7.41 11.00 37.70
CA LYS A 548 -8.06 9.70 37.88
C LYS A 548 -7.69 8.72 36.76
N ALA A 549 -7.69 9.17 35.51
CA ALA A 549 -7.29 8.35 34.36
C ALA A 549 -5.81 7.90 34.49
N GLN A 550 -4.91 8.79 34.92
CA GLN A 550 -3.51 8.43 35.17
C GLN A 550 -3.36 7.39 36.29
N GLN A 551 -4.17 7.46 37.36
CA GLN A 551 -4.20 6.43 38.40
C GLN A 551 -4.68 5.07 37.85
N VAL A 552 -5.74 5.05 37.04
CA VAL A 552 -6.23 3.81 36.41
C VAL A 552 -5.21 3.27 35.41
N ARG A 553 -4.50 4.12 34.67
CA ARG A 553 -3.39 3.73 33.80
C ARG A 553 -2.27 3.02 34.57
N ALA A 554 -1.93 3.48 35.77
CA ALA A 554 -0.96 2.79 36.62
C ALA A 554 -1.45 1.38 37.03
N LEU A 555 -2.74 1.23 37.31
CA LEU A 555 -3.34 -0.08 37.60
C LEU A 555 -3.40 -0.98 36.36
N LEU A 556 -3.61 -0.43 35.16
CA LEU A 556 -3.52 -1.20 33.91
C LEU A 556 -2.10 -1.73 33.68
N ARG A 557 -1.06 -0.92 33.96
CA ARG A 557 0.33 -1.37 33.93
C ARG A 557 0.62 -2.49 34.92
N GLU A 558 -0.01 -2.45 36.10
CA GLU A 558 0.06 -3.52 37.09
C GLU A 558 -0.51 -4.84 36.53
N ASP A 559 -1.66 -4.79 35.87
CA ASP A 559 -2.30 -5.98 35.28
C ASP A 559 -1.38 -6.65 34.26
N PHE A 560 -0.77 -5.88 33.34
CA PHE A 560 0.22 -6.42 32.41
C PHE A 560 1.44 -7.02 33.11
N ARG A 561 1.99 -6.33 34.12
CA ARG A 561 3.16 -6.84 34.86
C ARG A 561 2.87 -8.18 35.54
N LYS A 562 1.67 -8.33 36.11
CA LYS A 562 1.22 -9.60 36.71
C LYS A 562 1.06 -10.69 35.66
N ALA A 563 0.41 -10.38 34.54
CA ALA A 563 0.24 -11.34 33.44
C ALA A 563 1.61 -11.82 32.88
N PHE A 564 2.55 -10.91 32.66
CA PHE A 564 3.91 -11.26 32.22
C PHE A 564 4.75 -11.99 33.28
N GLY A 565 4.29 -12.08 34.54
CA GLY A 565 4.88 -12.99 35.53
C GLY A 565 4.60 -14.47 35.21
N SER A 566 3.54 -14.74 34.46
CA SER A 566 3.10 -16.10 34.07
C SER A 566 3.32 -16.44 32.60
N CYS A 567 3.59 -15.46 31.74
CA CYS A 567 3.76 -15.67 30.30
C CYS A 567 4.84 -14.76 29.71
N ASP A 568 5.35 -15.16 28.55
CA ASP A 568 6.38 -14.47 27.78
C ASP A 568 5.80 -13.41 26.83
N ALA A 569 4.60 -13.66 26.31
CA ALA A 569 3.83 -12.73 25.51
C ALA A 569 2.33 -12.97 25.76
N ILE A 570 1.49 -12.01 25.41
CA ILE A 570 0.02 -12.13 25.47
C ILE A 570 -0.52 -12.06 24.05
N ILE A 571 -1.42 -12.98 23.68
CA ILE A 571 -2.11 -12.97 22.38
C ILE A 571 -3.55 -12.46 22.51
N THR A 572 -3.94 -11.53 21.65
CA THR A 572 -5.32 -11.04 21.52
C THR A 572 -5.65 -10.78 20.05
N PRO A 573 -6.92 -10.60 19.65
CA PRO A 573 -7.24 -10.01 18.37
C PRO A 573 -6.61 -8.62 18.25
N THR A 574 -6.29 -8.18 17.04
CA THR A 574 -5.84 -6.80 16.83
C THR A 574 -7.02 -5.84 16.74
N ALA A 575 -8.09 -6.25 16.06
CA ALA A 575 -9.31 -5.46 15.89
C ALA A 575 -10.55 -6.33 16.22
N PRO A 576 -11.68 -5.73 16.65
CA PRO A 576 -12.89 -6.48 17.00
C PRO A 576 -13.63 -7.04 15.77
N THR A 577 -13.42 -6.44 14.59
CA THR A 577 -14.05 -6.82 13.33
C THR A 577 -13.01 -6.73 12.20
N PRO A 578 -13.27 -7.35 11.04
CA PRO A 578 -12.58 -6.98 9.80
C PRO A 578 -12.84 -5.52 9.42
N ALA A 579 -12.18 -5.04 8.36
CA ALA A 579 -12.35 -3.67 7.85
C ALA A 579 -13.84 -3.34 7.60
N PHE A 580 -14.35 -2.25 8.18
CA PHE A 580 -15.75 -1.82 8.02
C PHE A 580 -15.91 -0.86 6.81
N LEU A 581 -17.15 -0.53 6.44
CA LEU A 581 -17.41 0.33 5.28
C LEU A 581 -17.05 1.79 5.57
N LEU A 582 -16.58 2.49 4.54
CA LEU A 582 -16.45 3.95 4.57
C LEU A 582 -17.82 4.57 4.87
N GLY A 583 -17.85 5.55 5.77
CA GLY A 583 -19.05 6.25 6.24
C GLY A 583 -19.86 5.51 7.30
N GLU A 584 -19.54 4.24 7.62
CA GLU A 584 -20.37 3.41 8.50
C GLU A 584 -20.42 3.95 9.94
N LYS A 585 -19.28 4.42 10.46
CA LYS A 585 -19.12 4.80 11.88
C LYS A 585 -18.85 6.30 12.10
N VAL A 586 -18.87 7.12 11.04
CA VAL A 586 -18.50 8.55 11.13
C VAL A 586 -19.47 9.40 11.96
N ASN A 587 -20.73 8.97 12.06
CA ASN A 587 -21.77 9.66 12.83
C ASN A 587 -21.88 9.18 14.29
N ASP A 588 -21.15 8.12 14.67
CA ASP A 588 -21.11 7.60 16.03
C ASP A 588 -19.64 7.50 16.51
N PRO A 589 -19.13 8.56 17.17
CA PRO A 589 -17.78 8.56 17.69
C PRO A 589 -17.50 7.41 18.65
N LEU A 590 -18.48 6.96 19.45
CA LEU A 590 -18.26 5.87 20.40
C LEU A 590 -18.08 4.54 19.67
N ALA A 591 -18.90 4.28 18.63
CA ALA A 591 -18.71 3.12 17.77
C ALA A 591 -17.34 3.14 17.06
N MET A 592 -16.88 4.32 16.62
CA MET A 592 -15.53 4.47 16.05
C MET A 592 -14.44 4.12 17.07
N TYR A 593 -14.58 4.59 18.31
CA TYR A 593 -13.60 4.41 19.39
C TYR A 593 -13.49 2.95 19.84
N LEU A 594 -14.58 2.19 19.78
CA LEU A 594 -14.59 0.76 20.12
C LEU A 594 -13.75 -0.11 19.17
N ASN A 595 -13.39 0.39 17.97
CA ASN A 595 -12.46 -0.33 17.09
C ASN A 595 -11.06 -0.48 17.72
N ASP A 596 -10.70 0.38 18.67
CA ASP A 596 -9.38 0.38 19.32
C ASP A 596 -9.36 -0.44 20.63
N VAL A 597 -10.45 -1.15 20.96
CA VAL A 597 -10.63 -1.82 22.27
C VAL A 597 -9.52 -2.81 22.61
N TYR A 598 -8.96 -3.48 21.61
CA TYR A 598 -7.86 -4.42 21.78
C TYR A 598 -6.49 -3.75 21.74
N THR A 599 -6.36 -2.53 21.23
CA THR A 599 -5.04 -1.93 20.96
C THR A 599 -4.62 -0.90 22.00
N VAL A 600 -5.54 -0.10 22.55
CA VAL A 600 -5.19 1.02 23.46
C VAL A 600 -4.50 0.56 24.75
N THR A 601 -4.75 -0.69 25.16
CA THR A 601 -4.18 -1.29 26.36
C THR A 601 -2.65 -1.28 26.32
N ALA A 602 -2.06 -1.58 25.16
CA ALA A 602 -0.61 -1.59 24.97
C ALA A 602 0.02 -0.20 25.10
N ASN A 603 -0.64 0.86 24.61
CA ASN A 603 -0.14 2.25 24.71
C ASN A 603 -0.25 2.78 26.15
N LEU A 604 -1.38 2.50 26.81
CA LEU A 604 -1.56 2.82 28.22
C LEU A 604 -0.51 2.11 29.09
N ALA A 605 -0.26 0.84 28.79
CA ALA A 605 0.78 0.07 29.47
C ALA A 605 2.19 0.48 29.04
N GLY A 606 2.41 1.03 27.86
CA GLY A 606 3.73 1.40 27.31
C GLY A 606 4.51 0.21 26.72
N VAL A 607 3.87 -0.94 26.56
CA VAL A 607 4.48 -2.22 26.16
C VAL A 607 4.46 -2.40 24.64
N PRO A 608 5.41 -3.13 24.04
CA PRO A 608 5.40 -3.38 22.59
C PRO A 608 4.21 -4.24 22.18
N GLY A 609 3.74 -4.06 20.94
CA GLY A 609 2.66 -4.84 20.34
C GLY A 609 2.88 -5.04 18.85
N LEU A 610 2.81 -6.29 18.39
CA LEU A 610 3.04 -6.71 17.02
C LEU A 610 1.78 -7.37 16.44
N SER A 611 1.16 -6.76 15.43
CA SER A 611 0.04 -7.34 14.68
C SER A 611 0.56 -8.18 13.52
N VAL A 612 0.01 -9.39 13.37
CA VAL A 612 0.36 -10.37 12.32
C VAL A 612 -0.94 -10.86 11.67
N PRO A 613 -1.02 -10.93 10.33
CA PRO A 613 -2.19 -11.48 9.65
C PRO A 613 -2.35 -12.97 9.94
N CYS A 614 -3.58 -13.41 10.23
CA CYS A 614 -3.88 -14.80 10.60
C CYS A 614 -5.06 -15.43 9.85
N GLY A 615 -5.62 -14.73 8.88
CA GLY A 615 -6.66 -15.29 8.05
C GLY A 615 -7.43 -14.25 7.27
N LEU A 616 -8.47 -14.73 6.58
CA LEU A 616 -9.45 -13.93 5.89
C LEU A 616 -10.84 -14.25 6.47
N SER A 617 -11.69 -13.23 6.58
CA SER A 617 -13.11 -13.41 6.89
C SER A 617 -13.85 -14.09 5.73
N ALA A 618 -15.12 -14.43 5.95
CA ALA A 618 -16.03 -14.91 4.92
C ALA A 618 -16.13 -13.93 3.72
N ASP A 619 -16.06 -12.63 4.01
CA ASP A 619 -16.02 -11.53 3.02
C ASP A 619 -14.64 -11.33 2.36
N ARG A 620 -13.69 -12.24 2.58
CA ARG A 620 -12.31 -12.18 2.05
C ARG A 620 -11.51 -10.97 2.55
N LEU A 621 -11.83 -10.47 3.75
CA LEU A 621 -11.12 -9.35 4.36
C LEU A 621 -10.07 -9.84 5.35
N PRO A 622 -8.91 -9.17 5.45
CA PRO A 622 -7.87 -9.56 6.39
C PRO A 622 -8.30 -9.52 7.86
N ILE A 623 -7.76 -10.48 8.61
CA ILE A 623 -7.87 -10.58 10.06
C ILE A 623 -6.45 -10.73 10.63
N GLY A 624 -6.17 -10.04 11.74
CA GLY A 624 -4.91 -10.17 12.46
C GLY A 624 -5.10 -10.40 13.96
N PHE A 625 -4.18 -11.16 14.55
CA PHE A 625 -3.93 -11.15 15.99
C PHE A 625 -2.77 -10.22 16.30
N GLN A 626 -2.65 -9.83 17.57
CA GLN A 626 -1.47 -9.16 18.08
C GLN A 626 -0.81 -9.94 19.21
N LEU A 627 0.51 -9.88 19.25
CA LEU A 627 1.32 -10.29 20.40
C LEU A 627 1.75 -9.04 21.16
N LEU A 628 1.50 -9.03 22.47
CA LEU A 628 1.94 -8.00 23.40
C LEU A 628 3.06 -8.59 24.27
N GLY A 629 4.18 -7.90 24.37
CA GLY A 629 5.35 -8.38 25.12
C GLY A 629 5.65 -7.50 26.32
N PRO A 630 6.46 -7.95 27.29
CA PRO A 630 6.99 -7.06 28.32
C PRO A 630 7.85 -5.93 27.72
N TYR A 631 8.23 -4.95 28.54
CA TYR A 631 9.10 -3.87 28.10
C TYR A 631 10.40 -4.44 27.49
N TRP A 632 10.79 -3.90 26.32
CA TRP A 632 12.03 -4.22 25.62
C TRP A 632 12.11 -5.64 25.05
N SER A 633 10.99 -6.36 24.95
CA SER A 633 10.94 -7.74 24.48
C SER A 633 10.62 -7.87 22.99
N GLU A 634 10.94 -6.86 22.17
CA GLU A 634 10.64 -6.90 20.74
C GLU A 634 11.25 -8.12 20.05
N SER A 635 12.47 -8.54 20.44
CA SER A 635 13.09 -9.79 19.98
C SER A 635 12.22 -11.03 20.19
N GLN A 636 11.59 -11.15 21.36
CA GLN A 636 10.74 -12.29 21.68
C GLN A 636 9.43 -12.27 20.87
N LEU A 637 8.87 -11.08 20.65
CA LEU A 637 7.71 -10.92 19.77
C LEU A 637 8.04 -11.31 18.34
N PHE A 638 9.20 -10.90 17.83
CA PHE A 638 9.66 -11.29 16.51
C PHE A 638 9.93 -12.79 16.41
N LYS A 639 10.53 -13.42 17.43
CA LYS A 639 10.74 -14.87 17.47
C LYS A 639 9.42 -15.64 17.35
N LEU A 640 8.41 -15.23 18.13
CA LEU A 640 7.06 -15.81 18.09
C LEU A 640 6.37 -15.59 16.74
N ALA A 641 6.41 -14.36 16.23
CA ALA A 641 5.78 -14.04 14.96
C ALA A 641 6.46 -14.73 13.76
N ASP A 642 7.79 -14.87 13.77
CA ASP A 642 8.54 -15.61 12.74
C ASP A 642 8.16 -17.10 12.74
N ALA A 643 8.01 -17.71 13.92
CA ALA A 643 7.53 -19.10 14.02
C ALA A 643 6.14 -19.26 13.41
N TYR A 644 5.23 -18.34 13.72
CA TYR A 644 3.88 -18.34 13.15
C TYR A 644 3.87 -18.09 11.64
N GLU A 645 4.59 -17.07 11.17
CA GLU A 645 4.67 -16.70 9.74
C GLU A 645 5.24 -17.85 8.89
N ARG A 646 6.19 -18.63 9.41
CA ARG A 646 6.72 -19.82 8.73
C ARG A 646 5.72 -20.97 8.67
N ALA A 647 4.94 -21.17 9.73
CA ALA A 647 3.95 -22.23 9.81
C ALA A 647 2.69 -21.91 8.99
N GLN A 648 2.28 -20.64 8.98
CA GLN A 648 1.07 -20.13 8.33
C GLN A 648 1.40 -18.88 7.50
N PRO A 649 2.13 -19.03 6.38
CA PRO A 649 2.50 -17.89 5.55
C PRO A 649 1.26 -17.23 4.94
N PHE A 650 1.12 -15.92 5.15
CA PHE A 650 0.01 -15.16 4.59
C PHE A 650 0.32 -14.73 3.15
N THR A 651 -0.05 -15.56 2.18
CA THR A 651 0.24 -15.34 0.75
C THR A 651 -0.88 -14.62 -0.02
N ALA A 652 -2.01 -14.36 0.64
CA ALA A 652 -3.15 -13.73 0.02
C ALA A 652 -2.84 -12.26 -0.33
N ARG A 653 -3.39 -11.77 -1.46
CA ARG A 653 -3.18 -10.41 -1.94
C ARG A 653 -4.50 -9.69 -2.14
N PRO A 654 -4.52 -8.36 -1.94
CA PRO A 654 -5.67 -7.55 -2.30
C PRO A 654 -5.92 -7.56 -3.82
N PRO A 655 -7.16 -7.33 -4.27
CA PRO A 655 -7.46 -7.13 -5.69
C PRO A 655 -6.78 -5.89 -6.30
N ILE A 656 -6.53 -4.86 -5.49
CA ILE A 656 -5.78 -3.67 -5.89
C ILE A 656 -4.34 -3.82 -5.39
N TYR A 657 -3.42 -4.09 -6.32
CA TYR A 657 -2.03 -4.41 -6.01
C TYR A 657 -1.12 -3.98 -7.17
N ALA A 658 0.10 -3.53 -6.87
CA ALA A 658 1.10 -3.14 -7.85
C ALA A 658 1.92 -4.36 -8.29
N GLY A 659 1.81 -4.72 -9.57
CA GLY A 659 2.35 -5.97 -10.16
C GLY A 659 1.30 -7.08 -10.24
#